data_AF-A0A371GZ60-F1
#
_entry.id   AF-A0A371GZ60-F1
#
_cell.length_a   1.000
_cell.length_b   1.000
_cell.length_c   1.000
_cell.angle_alpha   90.00
_cell.angle_beta   90.00
_cell.angle_gamma   90.00
#
_symmetry.space_group_name_H-M   'P 1'
#
loop_
_entity.id
_entity.type
_entity.pdbx_description
1 polymer ?
#
loop_
_entity_poly.entity_id
_entity_poly.type
_entity_poly.pdbx_seq_one_letter_code
_entity_poly.pdbx_strand_id
1 'polypeptide(L)'
;MPLFSHSPPCCTATSTAVNSSHRKTVLASPSWRNCKLTSPILWLSENDKFNVSRLDLSHSRREVKERTISMALVGDTVGQKVDVATSSSILAYDLIQGALVRWSSVMDRSLPDPPTAVLLHGILGCRKNWGTFARRLAREFPTWQFLLVDLRCHGDSASIKKRGPHTVASAAIDVLKLVRELRITPRVLVGHSFGGKVVLSMVDQAAKPLARPVRAWILDATPGKVRTGGDGEDHPAELISFLSTLPKEVPSKHDVVRALIQQGFSNDVAQWVVTNLRPTPGSQSSSFSWVFDLRGIAEMKIVEDVPRGVHVNFLKAERSLHRWALEDLQRIHAAEELAVEEGGGVEMHVLEDAGHWVHHARRFYENLVPSYTVYEVECPDHSFRKFTDDGQYLISFSRNNQELIVYRPRWLSFSCKDEDCDKHELPSSAKRFDSFFTQLYCVPLASCNELICKDFFLYMECNQFGLFATSTAQILDAPAVGRAVHGVPSIEKITFHLLRLEDGEILDKKVFCNDFVNLTHNMGVFLYDDLLAIVSLRYQTIHILQIRDSGNLVDVRAIGEFCREDDELFLNSNAQLPGNHIENHMQQGQPSLGNSFLSGVKQRLLSFIFQGLWNEEKDDTLRIQRLRKEFYFHFQDYVDLIIWKVQFLDRHHLLIKFGSVDGGVSRNADHHPAFVAVYNMDTTEIVSFYQNSADELYLLFEQFCDHFHATSRNSMYMNFISSHSNNIHALEQLRSMKDKASSPSQFVKKMLASLPFSCQSQSPSPYFDQSLFRFDDKLISATDRHRQSTDHPIKFILRRYPYSLKFKIKPGPEAGSMDGRAKKISSFLFHPILPLALSVQQTLFLQPSVVNIHFRR
;
A
#
# COMPACT_ATOMS: atom_id res chain seq x y z
N MET A 1 56.11 -4.67 17.26
CA MET A 1 57.25 -4.06 17.98
C MET A 1 58.43 -3.97 17.02
N PRO A 2 59.40 -3.05 17.22
CA PRO A 2 59.41 -1.82 18.04
C PRO A 2 59.00 -0.57 17.18
N LEU A 3 58.63 0.62 17.68
CA LEU A 3 59.32 1.66 18.51
C LEU A 3 60.52 2.33 17.75
N PHE A 4 60.85 3.64 17.86
CA PHE A 4 60.43 4.72 18.79
C PHE A 4 60.25 6.12 18.12
N SER A 5 59.55 6.96 18.88
CA SER A 5 59.24 8.41 18.87
C SER A 5 60.39 9.44 18.77
N HIS A 6 60.06 10.72 18.45
CA HIS A 6 60.15 11.88 19.41
C HIS A 6 59.79 13.30 18.88
N SER A 7 58.84 13.97 19.57
CA SER A 7 58.79 15.41 19.94
C SER A 7 58.50 16.55 18.90
N PRO A 8 57.97 17.73 19.34
CA PRO A 8 57.51 18.86 18.48
C PRO A 8 58.44 20.12 18.52
N PRO A 9 58.02 21.30 17.99
CA PRO A 9 57.52 22.37 18.90
C PRO A 9 56.45 23.36 18.34
N CYS A 10 56.12 24.35 19.18
CA CYS A 10 55.05 25.36 19.10
C CYS A 10 55.08 26.42 17.97
N CYS A 11 53.86 26.86 17.64
CA CYS A 11 53.36 28.25 17.54
C CYS A 11 54.31 29.45 17.27
N THR A 12 53.91 30.28 16.31
CA THR A 12 53.95 31.75 16.41
C THR A 12 52.63 32.36 15.89
N ALA A 13 52.21 33.49 16.47
CA ALA A 13 51.02 34.23 16.06
C ALA A 13 51.18 35.74 16.39
N THR A 14 50.74 36.62 15.48
CA THR A 14 50.49 38.07 15.65
C THR A 14 50.04 38.63 14.28
N SER A 15 49.27 39.72 14.15
CA SER A 15 48.40 40.47 15.09
C SER A 15 47.50 41.46 14.29
N THR A 16 46.65 42.22 15.01
CA THR A 16 45.93 43.46 14.61
C THR A 16 44.86 43.41 13.49
N ALA A 17 43.74 44.15 13.55
CA ALA A 17 43.05 44.82 14.67
C ALA A 17 41.58 45.18 14.34
N VAL A 18 40.74 45.30 15.39
CA VAL A 18 39.70 46.33 15.66
C VAL A 18 39.05 47.01 14.42
N ASN A 19 37.73 47.00 14.18
CA ASN A 19 36.53 46.78 15.02
C ASN A 19 35.35 46.23 14.14
N SER A 20 34.03 46.21 14.48
CA SER A 20 33.21 46.72 15.60
C SER A 20 31.90 45.89 15.82
N SER A 21 31.07 46.36 16.75
CA SER A 21 29.85 45.79 17.34
C SER A 21 28.54 45.85 16.53
N HIS A 22 27.75 44.77 16.61
CA HIS A 22 26.35 44.84 17.06
C HIS A 22 26.05 43.62 17.97
N ARG A 23 25.59 43.86 19.20
CA ARG A 23 25.20 42.78 20.13
C ARG A 23 23.79 42.27 19.79
N LYS A 24 23.64 40.99 19.46
CA LYS A 24 22.40 40.25 19.72
C LYS A 24 22.55 39.53 21.07
N THR A 25 21.64 39.76 22.00
CA THR A 25 21.54 39.04 23.27
C THR A 25 20.99 37.65 23.01
N VAL A 26 21.87 36.65 22.97
CA VAL A 26 21.45 35.24 22.95
C VAL A 26 21.10 34.84 24.38
N LEU A 27 19.80 34.67 24.68
CA LEU A 27 19.40 33.88 25.85
C LEU A 27 19.79 32.42 25.58
N ALA A 28 20.51 31.81 26.51
CA ALA A 28 20.87 30.40 26.41
C ALA A 28 19.64 29.53 26.73
N SER A 29 19.12 28.84 25.71
CA SER A 29 18.12 27.79 25.92
C SER A 29 18.72 26.63 26.74
N PRO A 30 17.98 26.05 27.69
CA PRO A 30 18.47 24.92 28.47
C PRO A 30 18.73 23.72 27.55
N SER A 31 19.96 23.19 27.60
CA SER A 31 20.35 22.04 26.78
C SER A 31 19.60 20.78 27.22
N TRP A 32 18.74 20.23 26.36
CA TRP A 32 18.06 18.95 26.57
C TRP A 32 19.09 17.83 26.81
N ARG A 33 19.23 17.37 28.06
CA ARG A 33 20.06 16.21 28.40
C ARG A 33 19.20 14.94 28.29
N ASN A 34 19.83 13.85 27.84
CA ASN A 34 19.15 12.59 27.50
C ASN A 34 18.24 12.07 28.62
N CYS A 35 16.93 12.28 28.46
CA CYS A 35 15.90 11.69 29.28
C CYS A 35 15.81 10.20 28.93
N LYS A 36 16.31 9.33 29.81
CA LYS A 36 16.07 7.89 29.73
C LYS A 36 14.82 7.55 30.54
N LEU A 37 13.66 7.51 29.89
CA LEU A 37 12.60 6.62 30.37
C LEU A 37 13.13 5.19 30.21
N THR A 38 13.36 4.51 31.33
CA THR A 38 13.92 3.14 31.34
C THR A 38 12.85 2.04 31.25
N SER A 39 11.58 2.44 31.22
CA SER A 39 10.40 1.59 31.10
C SER A 39 9.35 2.32 30.24
N PRO A 40 8.67 1.63 29.30
CA PRO A 40 7.48 2.17 28.65
C PRO A 40 6.33 2.21 29.65
N ILE A 41 5.57 3.31 29.66
CA ILE A 41 4.41 3.49 30.54
C ILE A 41 3.21 2.88 29.83
N LEU A 42 2.87 1.64 30.20
CA LEU A 42 1.99 0.78 29.41
C LEU A 42 0.80 0.29 30.26
N TRP A 43 -0.35 0.94 30.11
CA TRP A 43 -1.55 0.63 30.88
C TRP A 43 -2.47 -0.36 30.16
N LEU A 44 -2.21 -1.66 30.39
CA LEU A 44 -3.20 -2.72 30.17
C LEU A 44 -3.90 -2.98 31.51
N SER A 45 -5.16 -2.56 31.61
CA SER A 45 -6.10 -3.12 32.59
C SER A 45 -6.09 -4.65 32.45
N GLU A 46 -6.15 -5.41 33.56
CA GLU A 46 -6.12 -6.87 33.47
C GLU A 46 -7.34 -7.48 32.73
N ASN A 47 -8.37 -6.67 32.45
CA ASN A 47 -9.49 -7.02 31.57
C ASN A 47 -9.29 -6.61 30.09
N ASP A 48 -8.43 -5.65 29.76
CA ASP A 48 -8.20 -5.15 28.40
C ASP A 48 -6.79 -5.49 27.91
N LYS A 49 -6.62 -6.76 27.53
CA LYS A 49 -5.47 -7.19 26.72
C LYS A 49 -5.68 -6.75 25.27
N PHE A 50 -4.59 -6.46 24.54
CA PHE A 50 -4.61 -6.20 23.10
C PHE A 50 -5.07 -7.45 22.31
N ASN A 51 -6.39 -7.67 22.27
CA ASN A 51 -7.00 -8.93 21.89
C ASN A 51 -7.30 -8.96 20.38
N VAL A 52 -6.24 -9.06 19.57
CA VAL A 52 -6.38 -9.26 18.12
C VAL A 52 -7.13 -10.58 17.88
N SER A 53 -8.41 -10.45 17.51
CA SER A 53 -9.44 -11.48 17.36
C SER A 53 -10.12 -12.01 18.63
N ARG A 54 -11.14 -11.28 19.10
CA ARG A 54 -12.53 -11.79 19.09
C ARG A 54 -13.59 -10.69 19.26
N LEU A 55 -14.57 -10.68 18.36
CA LEU A 55 -15.85 -10.01 18.53
C LEU A 55 -16.80 -11.01 19.19
N ASP A 56 -17.36 -10.68 20.36
CA ASP A 56 -18.50 -11.38 20.94
C ASP A 56 -19.73 -10.45 20.89
N LEU A 57 -20.74 -10.84 20.11
CA LEU A 57 -22.01 -10.12 20.00
C LEU A 57 -22.94 -10.55 21.13
N SER A 58 -23.17 -9.67 22.11
CA SER A 58 -23.95 -9.93 23.32
C SER A 58 -25.48 -9.91 23.08
N HIS A 59 -25.98 -10.75 22.16
CA HIS A 59 -27.41 -10.96 21.94
C HIS A 59 -27.81 -12.45 22.03
N SER A 60 -28.83 -12.68 22.88
CA SER A 60 -29.64 -13.89 23.13
C SER A 60 -29.25 -15.23 22.49
N ARG A 61 -29.12 -16.26 23.35
CA ARG A 61 -28.79 -17.65 22.97
C ARG A 61 -29.74 -18.26 21.93
N ARG A 62 -29.19 -18.68 20.78
CA ARG A 62 -29.58 -19.91 20.05
C ARG A 62 -28.44 -20.37 19.13
N GLU A 63 -27.99 -21.61 19.26
CA GLU A 63 -26.88 -22.15 18.46
C GLU A 63 -27.32 -22.52 17.04
N VAL A 64 -26.63 -21.99 16.02
CA VAL A 64 -26.62 -22.53 14.65
C VAL A 64 -25.20 -22.43 14.08
N LYS A 65 -24.72 -23.49 13.42
CA LYS A 65 -23.42 -23.49 12.71
C LYS A 65 -23.59 -23.01 11.27
N GLU A 66 -23.32 -21.74 11.01
CA GLU A 66 -23.20 -21.21 9.64
C GLU A 66 -21.91 -21.70 8.93
N ARG A 67 -21.93 -21.72 7.59
CA ARG A 67 -20.78 -21.96 6.71
C ARG A 67 -20.67 -20.81 5.73
N THR A 68 -19.45 -20.34 5.46
CA THR A 68 -19.22 -19.09 4.74
C THR A 68 -19.57 -19.17 3.25
N ILE A 69 -20.44 -18.27 2.79
CA ILE A 69 -20.62 -17.88 1.39
C ILE A 69 -20.38 -16.37 1.31
N SER A 70 -19.61 -15.90 0.33
CA SER A 70 -19.25 -14.49 0.17
C SER A 70 -19.48 -14.01 -1.27
N MET A 71 -20.38 -13.04 -1.42
CA MET A 71 -20.58 -12.28 -2.67
C MET A 71 -19.80 -10.96 -2.57
N ALA A 72 -19.13 -10.55 -3.65
CA ALA A 72 -18.40 -9.29 -3.71
C ALA A 72 -18.76 -8.49 -4.98
N LEU A 73 -19.54 -7.43 -4.79
CA LEU A 73 -19.80 -6.41 -5.82
C LEU A 73 -18.56 -5.52 -5.97
N VAL A 74 -18.28 -5.01 -7.18
CA VAL A 74 -17.22 -4.01 -7.41
C VAL A 74 -17.75 -2.60 -7.09
N GLY A 75 -18.14 -2.41 -5.83
CA GLY A 75 -18.66 -1.19 -5.22
C GLY A 75 -19.19 -1.50 -3.82
N ASP A 76 -18.90 -0.65 -2.83
CA ASP A 76 -19.04 -0.95 -1.39
C ASP A 76 -20.49 -0.94 -0.85
N THR A 77 -21.34 -1.81 -1.41
CA THR A 77 -22.66 -2.15 -0.86
C THR A 77 -22.74 -3.63 -0.54
N VAL A 78 -23.07 -3.95 0.71
CA VAL A 78 -23.18 -5.35 1.17
C VAL A 78 -24.48 -5.95 0.64
N GLY A 79 -24.36 -6.72 -0.44
CA GLY A 79 -25.46 -7.51 -0.99
C GLY A 79 -26.06 -8.45 0.06
N GLN A 80 -27.39 -8.53 0.07
CA GLN A 80 -28.20 -9.17 1.12
C GLN A 80 -27.75 -10.61 1.42
N LYS A 81 -27.54 -10.95 2.70
CA LYS A 81 -27.38 -12.34 3.16
C LYS A 81 -28.58 -13.17 2.69
N VAL A 82 -28.32 -14.34 2.10
CA VAL A 82 -29.36 -15.32 1.74
C VAL A 82 -29.22 -16.55 2.63
N ASP A 83 -30.17 -16.75 3.54
CA ASP A 83 -30.23 -17.92 4.41
C ASP A 83 -30.64 -19.18 3.64
N VAL A 84 -29.67 -19.90 3.09
CA VAL A 84 -29.87 -21.26 2.55
C VAL A 84 -29.66 -22.28 3.66
N ALA A 85 -30.69 -22.43 4.51
CA ALA A 85 -30.66 -23.37 5.62
C ALA A 85 -30.65 -24.84 5.14
N THR A 86 -29.95 -25.68 5.91
CA THR A 86 -29.84 -27.16 5.82
C THR A 86 -28.98 -27.76 4.69
N SER A 87 -27.98 -28.55 5.11
CA SER A 87 -27.30 -29.64 4.38
C SER A 87 -26.89 -29.40 2.91
N SER A 88 -25.91 -28.52 2.68
CA SER A 88 -25.27 -28.39 1.36
C SER A 88 -23.96 -29.22 1.25
N SER A 89 -23.81 -29.96 0.14
CA SER A 89 -22.60 -30.68 -0.25
C SER A 89 -21.78 -29.93 -1.31
N ILE A 90 -21.92 -28.61 -1.33
CA ILE A 90 -21.53 -27.69 -2.41
C ILE A 90 -20.08 -27.24 -2.20
N LEU A 91 -19.32 -27.00 -3.26
CA LEU A 91 -17.96 -26.46 -3.16
C LEU A 91 -17.97 -25.00 -2.64
N ALA A 92 -16.95 -24.59 -1.90
CA ALA A 92 -16.74 -23.19 -1.55
C ALA A 92 -16.35 -22.36 -2.80
N TYR A 93 -16.85 -21.14 -2.88
CA TYR A 93 -16.62 -20.23 -4.00
C TYR A 93 -16.66 -18.77 -3.55
N ASP A 94 -16.05 -17.89 -4.34
CA ASP A 94 -16.33 -16.44 -4.31
C ASP A 94 -16.96 -16.05 -5.65
N LEU A 95 -17.95 -15.15 -5.64
CA LEU A 95 -18.51 -14.54 -6.84
C LEU A 95 -18.12 -13.06 -6.89
N ILE A 96 -17.44 -12.67 -7.97
CA ILE A 96 -16.96 -11.30 -8.22
C ILE A 96 -17.71 -10.75 -9.42
N GLN A 97 -18.35 -9.59 -9.26
CA GLN A 97 -19.28 -9.03 -10.26
C GLN A 97 -18.82 -7.64 -10.71
N GLY A 98 -18.75 -7.41 -12.02
CA GLY A 98 -18.48 -6.09 -12.58
C GLY A 98 -19.57 -5.07 -12.25
N ALA A 99 -19.23 -3.78 -12.28
CA ALA A 99 -20.06 -2.70 -11.75
C ALA A 99 -21.44 -2.51 -12.42
N LEU A 100 -21.69 -3.14 -13.58
CA LEU A 100 -22.97 -3.08 -14.31
C LEU A 100 -23.79 -4.37 -14.18
N VAL A 101 -23.29 -5.40 -13.47
CA VAL A 101 -24.03 -6.63 -13.21
C VAL A 101 -25.12 -6.40 -12.18
N ARG A 102 -26.39 -6.48 -12.61
CA ARG A 102 -27.55 -6.45 -11.71
C ARG A 102 -28.03 -7.86 -11.41
N TRP A 103 -27.87 -8.30 -10.16
CA TRP A 103 -28.40 -9.59 -9.70
C TRP A 103 -29.90 -9.47 -9.37
N SER A 104 -30.70 -10.41 -9.86
CA SER A 104 -32.12 -10.54 -9.51
C SER A 104 -32.41 -11.91 -8.88
N SER A 105 -32.84 -11.91 -7.62
CA SER A 105 -33.33 -13.12 -6.93
C SER A 105 -34.76 -13.49 -7.34
N VAL A 106 -35.54 -12.49 -7.76
CA VAL A 106 -36.86 -12.63 -8.37
C VAL A 106 -36.69 -12.82 -9.89
N MET A 107 -37.33 -13.83 -10.46
CA MET A 107 -37.24 -14.11 -11.91
C MET A 107 -37.99 -13.07 -12.76
N ASP A 108 -37.39 -11.92 -13.00
CA ASP A 108 -37.75 -11.13 -14.19
C ASP A 108 -37.01 -11.70 -15.41
N ARG A 109 -37.73 -12.49 -16.21
CA ARG A 109 -37.21 -13.10 -17.45
C ARG A 109 -37.03 -12.11 -18.60
N SER A 110 -37.30 -10.82 -18.41
CA SER A 110 -37.03 -9.79 -19.42
C SER A 110 -35.55 -9.41 -19.51
N LEU A 111 -34.76 -9.65 -18.45
CA LEU A 111 -33.33 -9.33 -18.40
C LEU A 111 -32.47 -10.54 -18.81
N PRO A 112 -31.44 -10.35 -19.66
CA PRO A 112 -30.55 -11.44 -20.08
C PRO A 112 -29.56 -11.83 -18.96
N ASP A 113 -29.28 -13.13 -18.82
CA ASP A 113 -28.31 -13.65 -17.86
C ASP A 113 -26.91 -13.00 -18.03
N PRO A 114 -26.27 -12.53 -16.93
CA PRO A 114 -24.98 -11.88 -17.01
C PRO A 114 -23.89 -12.85 -17.50
N PRO A 115 -23.08 -12.47 -18.50
CA PRO A 115 -22.04 -13.33 -19.05
C PRO A 115 -21.05 -13.75 -17.95
N THR A 116 -20.96 -15.06 -17.72
CA THR A 116 -20.25 -15.63 -16.58
C THR A 116 -19.01 -16.41 -17.01
N ALA A 117 -17.89 -16.14 -16.36
CA ALA A 117 -16.68 -16.98 -16.42
C ALA A 117 -16.51 -17.78 -15.11
N VAL A 118 -16.12 -19.04 -15.20
CA VAL A 118 -15.79 -19.89 -14.03
C VAL A 118 -14.29 -20.16 -14.02
N LEU A 119 -13.62 -19.96 -12.88
CA LEU A 119 -12.16 -20.00 -12.76
C LEU A 119 -11.72 -21.09 -11.76
N LEU A 120 -10.95 -22.06 -12.25
CA LEU A 120 -10.49 -23.24 -11.50
C LEU A 120 -8.96 -23.22 -11.33
N HIS A 121 -8.50 -23.35 -10.09
CA HIS A 121 -7.08 -23.24 -9.72
C HIS A 121 -6.28 -24.53 -9.97
N GLY A 122 -4.94 -24.41 -10.00
CA GLY A 122 -4.02 -25.55 -10.05
C GLY A 122 -4.03 -26.43 -8.79
N ILE A 123 -3.36 -27.59 -8.86
CA ILE A 123 -3.24 -28.54 -7.75
C ILE A 123 -2.47 -27.90 -6.59
N LEU A 124 -2.84 -28.21 -5.35
CA LEU A 124 -2.36 -27.55 -4.12
C LEU A 124 -2.66 -26.03 -4.01
N GLY A 125 -3.39 -25.43 -4.97
CA GLY A 125 -3.85 -24.03 -4.91
C GLY A 125 -5.22 -23.86 -4.25
N CYS A 126 -5.77 -22.64 -4.33
CA CYS A 126 -7.16 -22.34 -3.93
C CYS A 126 -7.76 -21.20 -4.79
N ARG A 127 -9.05 -20.92 -4.63
CA ARG A 127 -9.78 -19.87 -5.38
C ARG A 127 -9.15 -18.48 -5.27
N LYS A 128 -8.44 -18.20 -4.16
CA LYS A 128 -7.76 -16.92 -3.92
C LYS A 128 -6.63 -16.64 -4.93
N ASN A 129 -6.04 -17.66 -5.55
CA ASN A 129 -5.06 -17.50 -6.65
C ASN A 129 -5.63 -16.66 -7.82
N TRP A 130 -6.96 -16.70 -8.03
CA TRP A 130 -7.63 -15.93 -9.08
C TRP A 130 -8.10 -14.54 -8.64
N GLY A 131 -8.10 -14.22 -7.34
CA GLY A 131 -8.80 -13.04 -6.79
C GLY A 131 -8.41 -11.71 -7.46
N THR A 132 -7.11 -11.46 -7.59
CA THR A 132 -6.60 -10.21 -8.22
C THR A 132 -6.81 -10.20 -9.74
N PHE A 133 -6.77 -11.36 -10.39
CA PHE A 133 -7.01 -11.48 -11.84
C PHE A 133 -8.49 -11.25 -12.18
N ALA A 134 -9.40 -11.92 -11.47
CA ALA A 134 -10.84 -11.75 -11.64
C ALA A 134 -11.33 -10.33 -11.29
N ARG A 135 -10.77 -9.67 -10.26
CA ARG A 135 -11.08 -8.26 -9.99
C ARG A 135 -10.60 -7.30 -11.08
N ARG A 136 -9.52 -7.62 -11.81
CA ARG A 136 -9.14 -6.86 -13.02
C ARG A 136 -10.12 -7.12 -14.16
N LEU A 137 -10.45 -8.39 -14.45
CA LEU A 137 -11.46 -8.71 -15.47
C LEU A 137 -12.82 -8.07 -15.18
N ALA A 138 -13.25 -7.96 -13.91
CA ALA A 138 -14.48 -7.28 -13.52
C ALA A 138 -14.45 -5.75 -13.66
N ARG A 139 -13.26 -5.14 -13.80
CA ARG A 139 -13.09 -3.72 -14.16
C ARG A 139 -13.09 -3.52 -15.67
N GLU A 140 -12.32 -4.32 -16.41
CA GLU A 140 -12.25 -4.25 -17.89
C GLU A 140 -13.56 -4.69 -18.57
N PHE A 141 -14.28 -5.65 -17.97
CA PHE A 141 -15.54 -6.20 -18.44
C PHE A 141 -16.65 -5.96 -17.40
N PRO A 142 -17.13 -4.71 -17.22
CA PRO A 142 -18.02 -4.35 -16.11
C PRO A 142 -19.42 -4.99 -16.19
N THR A 143 -19.80 -5.59 -17.31
CA THR A 143 -21.03 -6.36 -17.50
C THR A 143 -20.89 -7.86 -17.20
N TRP A 144 -19.69 -8.34 -16.86
CA TRP A 144 -19.40 -9.76 -16.62
C TRP A 144 -19.29 -10.10 -15.13
N GLN A 145 -19.51 -11.39 -14.82
CA GLN A 145 -19.25 -11.95 -13.50
C GLN A 145 -18.32 -13.17 -13.54
N PHE A 146 -17.61 -13.39 -12.44
CA PHE A 146 -16.48 -14.30 -12.33
C PHE A 146 -16.65 -15.16 -11.08
N LEU A 147 -16.82 -16.47 -11.28
CA LEU A 147 -17.03 -17.46 -10.22
C LEU A 147 -15.71 -18.20 -9.95
N LEU A 148 -15.12 -17.97 -8.78
CA LEU A 148 -13.82 -18.51 -8.37
C LEU A 148 -14.07 -19.68 -7.41
N VAL A 149 -13.70 -20.90 -7.79
CA VAL A 149 -14.12 -22.13 -7.07
C VAL A 149 -12.95 -22.82 -6.36
N ASP A 150 -13.11 -23.16 -5.09
CA ASP A 150 -12.23 -24.10 -4.40
C ASP A 150 -12.61 -25.53 -4.79
N LEU A 151 -11.70 -26.22 -5.50
CA LEU A 151 -11.89 -27.62 -5.89
C LEU A 151 -11.98 -28.54 -4.67
N ARG A 152 -12.53 -29.75 -4.84
CA ARG A 152 -12.51 -30.79 -3.79
C ARG A 152 -11.08 -30.99 -3.25
N CYS A 153 -10.96 -31.24 -1.95
CA CYS A 153 -9.67 -31.34 -1.21
C CYS A 153 -8.82 -30.07 -1.17
N HIS A 154 -9.28 -28.93 -1.68
CA HIS A 154 -8.53 -27.67 -1.70
C HIS A 154 -9.29 -26.54 -0.99
N GLY A 155 -8.57 -25.55 -0.47
CA GLY A 155 -9.13 -24.37 0.19
C GLY A 155 -10.16 -24.70 1.27
N ASP A 156 -11.26 -23.96 1.31
CA ASP A 156 -12.33 -24.20 2.29
C ASP A 156 -13.15 -25.46 1.94
N SER A 157 -13.16 -25.86 0.66
CA SER A 157 -13.72 -27.13 0.17
C SER A 157 -12.99 -28.38 0.69
N ALA A 158 -11.76 -28.25 1.22
CA ALA A 158 -11.03 -29.38 1.81
C ALA A 158 -11.73 -29.97 3.05
N SER A 159 -12.54 -29.16 3.74
CA SER A 159 -13.33 -29.59 4.91
C SER A 159 -14.54 -30.48 4.57
N ILE A 160 -14.89 -30.59 3.29
CA ILE A 160 -16.16 -31.16 2.82
C ILE A 160 -16.00 -32.65 2.51
N LYS A 161 -16.59 -33.50 3.36
CA LYS A 161 -16.69 -34.95 3.14
C LYS A 161 -17.55 -35.29 1.91
N LYS A 162 -16.93 -35.32 0.74
CA LYS A 162 -17.52 -35.87 -0.50
C LYS A 162 -17.61 -37.40 -0.42
N ARG A 163 -18.51 -38.00 -1.21
CA ARG A 163 -18.57 -39.46 -1.43
C ARG A 163 -18.04 -39.79 -2.83
N GLY A 164 -17.46 -40.98 -2.99
CA GLY A 164 -16.82 -41.42 -4.24
C GLY A 164 -15.34 -41.01 -4.33
N PRO A 165 -14.57 -41.60 -5.27
CA PRO A 165 -13.12 -41.47 -5.35
C PRO A 165 -12.68 -40.05 -5.69
N HIS A 166 -11.46 -39.70 -5.30
CA HIS A 166 -10.88 -38.40 -5.63
C HIS A 166 -10.21 -38.45 -7.01
N THR A 167 -10.95 -38.06 -8.06
CA THR A 167 -10.48 -38.03 -9.45
C THR A 167 -10.78 -36.68 -10.10
N VAL A 168 -10.07 -36.33 -11.19
CA VAL A 168 -10.38 -35.14 -11.99
C VAL A 168 -11.84 -35.16 -12.48
N ALA A 169 -12.32 -36.32 -12.93
CA ALA A 169 -13.72 -36.49 -13.35
C ALA A 169 -14.70 -36.17 -12.20
N SER A 170 -14.43 -36.65 -10.98
CA SER A 170 -15.27 -36.37 -9.81
C SER A 170 -15.15 -34.92 -9.31
N ALA A 171 -14.03 -34.24 -9.56
CA ALA A 171 -13.90 -32.80 -9.34
C ALA A 171 -14.75 -31.99 -10.33
N ALA A 172 -14.75 -32.37 -11.62
CA ALA A 172 -15.61 -31.77 -12.64
C ALA A 172 -17.11 -31.93 -12.30
N ILE A 173 -17.54 -33.11 -11.84
CA ILE A 173 -18.92 -33.35 -11.35
C ILE A 173 -19.29 -32.36 -10.23
N ASP A 174 -18.38 -32.06 -9.30
CA ASP A 174 -18.66 -31.15 -8.19
C ASP A 174 -18.79 -29.69 -8.65
N VAL A 175 -18.02 -29.24 -9.64
CA VAL A 175 -18.16 -27.90 -10.22
C VAL A 175 -19.44 -27.81 -11.07
N LEU A 176 -19.76 -28.83 -11.87
CA LEU A 176 -21.01 -28.89 -12.64
C LEU A 176 -22.26 -28.92 -11.74
N LYS A 177 -22.16 -29.49 -10.52
CA LYS A 177 -23.21 -29.38 -9.48
C LYS A 177 -23.33 -27.96 -8.96
N LEU A 178 -22.23 -27.35 -8.49
CA LEU A 178 -22.21 -25.97 -8.02
C LEU A 178 -22.85 -25.01 -9.05
N VAL A 179 -22.41 -25.07 -10.30
CA VAL A 179 -22.91 -24.23 -11.39
C VAL A 179 -24.43 -24.42 -11.60
N ARG A 180 -24.93 -25.66 -11.55
CA ARG A 180 -26.36 -25.99 -11.66
C ARG A 180 -27.17 -25.53 -10.44
N GLU A 181 -26.62 -25.65 -9.24
CA GLU A 181 -27.24 -25.23 -7.97
C GLU A 181 -27.35 -23.70 -7.90
N LEU A 182 -26.33 -22.97 -8.37
CA LEU A 182 -26.35 -21.53 -8.57
C LEU A 182 -27.16 -21.07 -9.79
N ARG A 183 -27.67 -22.00 -10.61
CA ARG A 183 -28.39 -21.77 -11.88
C ARG A 183 -27.61 -20.92 -12.91
N ILE A 184 -26.29 -20.93 -12.83
CA ILE A 184 -25.40 -20.20 -13.74
C ILE A 184 -25.26 -20.97 -15.06
N THR A 185 -25.24 -20.25 -16.18
CA THR A 185 -24.80 -20.76 -17.49
C THR A 185 -23.43 -20.15 -17.84
N PRO A 186 -22.31 -20.89 -17.68
CA PRO A 186 -20.99 -20.36 -18.01
C PRO A 186 -20.86 -20.09 -19.51
N ARG A 187 -20.39 -18.90 -19.89
CA ARG A 187 -19.93 -18.61 -21.26
C ARG A 187 -18.45 -18.92 -21.42
N VAL A 188 -17.68 -18.85 -20.33
CA VAL A 188 -16.25 -19.16 -20.31
C VAL A 188 -15.91 -20.09 -19.13
N LEU A 189 -15.08 -21.09 -19.38
CA LEU A 189 -14.43 -21.90 -18.34
C LEU A 189 -12.92 -21.66 -18.43
N VAL A 190 -12.28 -21.25 -17.33
CA VAL A 190 -10.83 -21.01 -17.26
C VAL A 190 -10.24 -21.96 -16.22
N GLY A 191 -9.21 -22.71 -16.61
CA GLY A 191 -8.53 -23.64 -15.71
C GLY A 191 -7.01 -23.52 -15.82
N HIS A 192 -6.33 -23.27 -14.70
CA HIS A 192 -4.87 -23.27 -14.65
C HIS A 192 -4.33 -24.63 -14.21
N SER A 193 -3.30 -25.14 -14.89
CA SER A 193 -2.62 -26.39 -14.54
C SER A 193 -3.65 -27.54 -14.38
N PHE A 194 -3.69 -28.20 -13.22
CA PHE A 194 -4.71 -29.20 -12.86
C PHE A 194 -6.16 -28.72 -13.06
N GLY A 195 -6.47 -27.45 -12.75
CA GLY A 195 -7.77 -26.85 -13.01
C GLY A 195 -8.16 -26.86 -14.48
N GLY A 196 -7.17 -26.79 -15.40
CA GLY A 196 -7.36 -26.99 -16.83
C GLY A 196 -7.85 -28.40 -17.15
N LYS A 197 -7.28 -29.43 -16.51
CA LYS A 197 -7.75 -30.82 -16.68
C LYS A 197 -9.15 -31.03 -16.10
N VAL A 198 -9.52 -30.31 -15.05
CA VAL A 198 -10.91 -30.26 -14.55
C VAL A 198 -11.84 -29.59 -15.58
N VAL A 199 -11.44 -28.47 -16.21
CA VAL A 199 -12.22 -27.86 -17.31
C VAL A 199 -12.41 -28.83 -18.48
N LEU A 200 -11.35 -29.50 -18.95
CA LEU A 200 -11.47 -30.49 -20.03
C LEU A 200 -12.49 -31.59 -19.70
N SER A 201 -12.47 -32.13 -18.47
CA SER A 201 -13.45 -33.14 -18.04
C SER A 201 -14.85 -32.57 -17.76
N MET A 202 -14.98 -31.29 -17.40
CA MET A 202 -16.30 -30.63 -17.33
C MET A 202 -16.95 -30.51 -18.71
N VAL A 203 -16.15 -30.19 -19.73
CA VAL A 203 -16.62 -30.07 -21.12
C VAL A 203 -17.04 -31.44 -21.66
N ASP A 204 -16.19 -32.47 -21.49
CA ASP A 204 -16.47 -33.85 -21.86
C ASP A 204 -17.78 -34.39 -21.24
N GLN A 205 -17.90 -34.32 -19.90
CA GLN A 205 -19.08 -34.80 -19.18
C GLN A 205 -20.37 -34.02 -19.49
N ALA A 206 -20.26 -32.84 -20.11
CA ALA A 206 -21.37 -31.99 -20.48
C ALA A 206 -21.88 -32.20 -21.91
N ALA A 207 -21.47 -33.29 -22.59
CA ALA A 207 -21.80 -33.65 -23.97
C ALA A 207 -23.31 -33.84 -24.31
N LYS A 208 -24.25 -33.51 -23.41
CA LYS A 208 -25.67 -33.28 -23.71
C LYS A 208 -26.15 -32.05 -22.92
N PRO A 209 -26.65 -31.01 -23.61
CA PRO A 209 -25.74 -29.94 -24.01
C PRO A 209 -25.69 -28.81 -22.98
N LEU A 210 -24.48 -28.30 -22.70
CA LEU A 210 -24.33 -26.89 -22.31
C LEU A 210 -24.85 -26.00 -23.44
N ALA A 211 -25.50 -24.88 -23.09
CA ALA A 211 -26.00 -23.94 -24.09
C ALA A 211 -24.84 -23.37 -24.93
N ARG A 212 -25.03 -23.33 -26.26
CA ARG A 212 -24.02 -22.91 -27.23
C ARG A 212 -23.59 -21.44 -27.01
N PRO A 213 -22.31 -21.07 -27.23
CA PRO A 213 -21.09 -21.86 -27.21
C PRO A 213 -20.22 -21.49 -25.99
N VAL A 214 -19.86 -22.47 -25.15
CA VAL A 214 -18.92 -22.24 -24.04
C VAL A 214 -17.49 -22.21 -24.60
N ARG A 215 -16.67 -21.23 -24.21
CA ARG A 215 -15.22 -21.23 -24.52
C ARG A 215 -14.43 -21.77 -23.34
N ALA A 216 -13.59 -22.77 -23.55
CA ALA A 216 -12.64 -23.27 -22.57
C ALA A 216 -11.27 -22.63 -22.75
N TRP A 217 -10.63 -22.21 -21.66
CA TRP A 217 -9.26 -21.70 -21.61
C TRP A 217 -8.42 -22.56 -20.66
N ILE A 218 -7.43 -23.23 -21.23
CA ILE A 218 -6.57 -24.20 -20.55
C ILE A 218 -5.19 -23.56 -20.37
N LEU A 219 -4.94 -22.99 -19.19
CA LEU A 219 -3.72 -22.21 -18.94
C LEU A 219 -2.60 -23.10 -18.39
N ASP A 220 -1.56 -23.25 -19.20
CA ASP A 220 -0.36 -24.05 -19.00
C ASP A 220 -0.60 -25.49 -18.51
N ALA A 221 -1.42 -26.24 -19.27
CA ALA A 221 -1.71 -27.65 -19.01
C ALA A 221 -1.92 -28.46 -20.30
N THR A 222 -1.30 -29.63 -20.40
CA THR A 222 -1.49 -30.59 -21.51
C THR A 222 -2.70 -31.51 -21.28
N PRO A 223 -3.33 -32.05 -22.35
CA PRO A 223 -4.05 -33.32 -22.27
C PRO A 223 -3.04 -34.46 -22.09
N GLY A 224 -3.37 -35.51 -21.31
CA GLY A 224 -2.40 -36.58 -21.01
C GLY A 224 -1.60 -36.36 -19.72
N LYS A 225 -0.56 -37.18 -19.54
CA LYS A 225 0.24 -37.22 -18.31
C LYS A 225 1.14 -35.98 -18.22
N VAL A 226 1.23 -35.37 -17.02
CA VAL A 226 2.21 -34.31 -16.76
C VAL A 226 3.60 -34.95 -16.77
N ARG A 227 4.50 -34.40 -17.59
CA ARG A 227 5.89 -34.83 -17.76
C ARG A 227 6.80 -33.69 -17.29
N THR A 228 7.89 -34.01 -16.60
CA THR A 228 8.93 -33.04 -16.21
C THR A 228 9.66 -32.47 -17.43
N GLY A 229 10.24 -31.27 -17.31
CA GLY A 229 11.09 -30.65 -18.33
C GLY A 229 12.43 -31.38 -18.53
N GLY A 230 13.52 -30.71 -18.15
CA GLY A 230 14.84 -31.32 -18.05
C GLY A 230 15.00 -32.19 -16.80
N ASP A 231 16.13 -32.89 -16.73
CA ASP A 231 16.52 -33.66 -15.54
C ASP A 231 16.78 -32.70 -14.36
N GLY A 232 15.95 -32.78 -13.31
CA GLY A 232 16.08 -31.98 -12.08
C GLY A 232 15.07 -30.85 -11.87
N GLU A 233 13.95 -30.82 -12.59
CA GLU A 233 12.85 -29.84 -12.37
C GLU A 233 11.78 -30.32 -11.36
N ASP A 234 11.12 -29.36 -10.68
CA ASP A 234 10.11 -29.59 -9.62
C ASP A 234 8.92 -30.47 -10.08
N HIS A 235 8.90 -31.76 -9.71
CA HIS A 235 7.78 -32.64 -10.06
C HIS A 235 6.61 -32.52 -9.04
N PRO A 236 5.36 -32.22 -9.48
CA PRO A 236 4.23 -32.11 -8.55
C PRO A 236 3.90 -33.38 -7.75
N ALA A 237 4.14 -34.58 -8.29
CA ALA A 237 3.90 -35.84 -7.58
C ALA A 237 4.94 -36.08 -6.46
N GLU A 238 6.21 -35.74 -6.72
CA GLU A 238 7.27 -35.78 -5.72
C GLU A 238 7.03 -34.74 -4.62
N LEU A 239 6.57 -33.54 -4.99
CA LEU A 239 6.15 -32.51 -4.04
C LEU A 239 5.01 -32.99 -3.15
N ILE A 240 3.94 -33.57 -3.72
CA ILE A 240 2.81 -34.12 -2.95
C ILE A 240 3.28 -35.27 -2.05
N SER A 241 4.18 -36.13 -2.54
CA SER A 241 4.79 -37.22 -1.77
C SER A 241 5.58 -36.68 -0.56
N PHE A 242 6.50 -35.74 -0.79
CA PHE A 242 7.31 -35.15 0.27
C PHE A 242 6.45 -34.37 1.28
N LEU A 243 5.51 -33.54 0.83
CA LEU A 243 4.58 -32.85 1.73
C LEU A 243 3.73 -33.83 2.55
N SER A 244 3.47 -35.05 2.06
CA SER A 244 2.79 -36.11 2.81
C SER A 244 3.66 -36.80 3.87
N THR A 245 4.98 -36.57 3.85
CA THR A 245 5.92 -36.98 4.93
C THR A 245 6.01 -35.96 6.06
N LEU A 246 5.66 -34.69 5.79
CA LEU A 246 5.67 -33.63 6.79
C LEU A 246 4.52 -33.82 7.79
N PRO A 247 4.67 -33.35 9.05
CA PRO A 247 3.58 -33.40 10.02
C PRO A 247 2.39 -32.53 9.56
N LYS A 248 1.17 -32.95 9.95
CA LYS A 248 -0.08 -32.22 9.63
C LYS A 248 -0.10 -30.78 10.15
N GLU A 249 0.61 -30.56 11.25
CA GLU A 249 0.86 -29.25 11.83
C GLU A 249 2.36 -28.98 11.82
N VAL A 250 2.75 -27.81 11.31
CA VAL A 250 4.16 -27.38 11.19
C VAL A 250 4.39 -26.15 12.08
N PRO A 251 5.55 -26.04 12.77
CA PRO A 251 5.80 -24.94 13.71
C PRO A 251 6.11 -23.61 13.02
N SER A 252 6.59 -23.64 11.78
CA SER A 252 7.00 -22.44 11.04
C SER A 252 6.90 -22.66 9.54
N LYS A 253 6.45 -21.63 8.82
CA LYS A 253 6.51 -21.58 7.35
C LYS A 253 7.95 -21.65 6.83
N HIS A 254 8.90 -21.02 7.55
CA HIS A 254 10.29 -20.98 7.13
C HIS A 254 10.98 -22.35 7.20
N ASP A 255 10.62 -23.20 8.17
CA ASP A 255 11.17 -24.56 8.24
C ASP A 255 10.65 -25.45 7.11
N VAL A 256 9.40 -25.26 6.66
CA VAL A 256 8.86 -25.92 5.46
C VAL A 256 9.58 -25.46 4.19
N VAL A 257 9.84 -24.16 4.03
CA VAL A 257 10.64 -23.63 2.90
C VAL A 257 12.05 -24.23 2.91
N ARG A 258 12.71 -24.26 4.08
CA ARG A 258 14.05 -24.86 4.22
C ARG A 258 14.04 -26.35 3.87
N ALA A 259 13.06 -27.11 4.37
CA ALA A 259 12.95 -28.54 4.12
C ALA A 259 12.72 -28.85 2.63
N LEU A 260 11.89 -28.06 1.94
CA LEU A 260 11.67 -28.19 0.50
C LEU A 260 12.95 -27.92 -0.31
N ILE A 261 13.67 -26.83 -0.01
CA ILE A 261 14.94 -26.52 -0.68
C ILE A 261 16.01 -27.59 -0.39
N GLN A 262 16.02 -28.17 0.81
CA GLN A 262 16.93 -29.28 1.16
C GLN A 262 16.63 -30.60 0.42
N GLN A 263 15.41 -30.80 -0.07
CA GLN A 263 15.06 -31.91 -0.97
C GLN A 263 15.32 -31.59 -2.46
N GLY A 264 15.84 -30.41 -2.77
CA GLY A 264 16.13 -29.96 -4.13
C GLY A 264 15.01 -29.16 -4.82
N PHE A 265 13.85 -28.95 -4.16
CA PHE A 265 12.78 -28.15 -4.76
C PHE A 265 13.18 -26.67 -4.89
N SER A 266 12.72 -26.01 -5.95
CA SER A 266 13.01 -24.59 -6.16
C SER A 266 12.44 -23.70 -5.05
N ASN A 267 13.14 -22.61 -4.75
CA ASN A 267 12.67 -21.59 -3.80
C ASN A 267 11.31 -20.98 -4.23
N ASP A 268 11.04 -20.94 -5.54
CA ASP A 268 9.76 -20.47 -6.08
C ASP A 268 8.59 -21.40 -5.71
N VAL A 269 8.76 -22.72 -5.86
CA VAL A 269 7.77 -23.70 -5.40
C VAL A 269 7.68 -23.73 -3.88
N ALA A 270 8.82 -23.69 -3.18
CA ALA A 270 8.85 -23.70 -1.71
C ALA A 270 8.10 -22.51 -1.09
N GLN A 271 8.35 -21.29 -1.59
CA GLN A 271 7.69 -20.08 -1.12
C GLN A 271 6.21 -20.01 -1.54
N TRP A 272 5.86 -20.57 -2.71
CA TRP A 272 4.46 -20.69 -3.15
C TRP A 272 3.67 -21.67 -2.27
N VAL A 273 4.21 -22.85 -1.97
CA VAL A 273 3.54 -23.88 -1.14
C VAL A 273 3.12 -23.31 0.21
N VAL A 274 3.99 -22.54 0.88
CA VAL A 274 3.68 -22.01 2.24
C VAL A 274 2.64 -20.88 2.26
N THR A 275 2.16 -20.40 1.11
CA THR A 275 0.94 -19.57 1.06
C THR A 275 -0.30 -20.37 1.49
N ASN A 276 -0.29 -21.70 1.31
CA ASN A 276 -1.37 -22.63 1.65
C ASN A 276 -1.34 -23.13 3.12
N LEU A 277 -0.59 -22.45 3.99
CA LEU A 277 -0.56 -22.69 5.44
C LEU A 277 -1.36 -21.62 6.19
N ARG A 278 -2.34 -22.03 7.02
CA ARG A 278 -3.08 -21.15 7.95
C ARG A 278 -2.68 -21.45 9.40
N PRO A 279 -2.75 -20.48 10.34
CA PRO A 279 -2.61 -20.78 11.77
C PRO A 279 -3.69 -21.75 12.26
N THR A 280 -3.33 -22.68 13.14
CA THR A 280 -4.26 -23.67 13.70
C THR A 280 -5.15 -23.03 14.80
N PRO A 281 -6.49 -22.98 14.63
CA PRO A 281 -7.36 -22.32 15.60
C PRO A 281 -7.41 -23.06 16.95
N GLY A 282 -7.07 -22.37 18.04
CA GLY A 282 -7.21 -22.87 19.41
C GLY A 282 -6.02 -23.66 19.97
N SER A 283 -4.90 -23.77 19.25
CA SER A 283 -3.65 -24.25 19.84
C SER A 283 -3.04 -23.18 20.77
N GLN A 284 -2.39 -23.61 21.85
CA GLN A 284 -1.55 -22.74 22.70
C GLN A 284 -0.15 -22.50 22.09
N SER A 285 0.25 -23.29 21.10
CA SER A 285 1.46 -23.08 20.30
C SER A 285 1.09 -22.49 18.93
N SER A 286 1.99 -21.70 18.36
CA SER A 286 1.78 -21.04 17.05
C SER A 286 2.00 -22.00 15.87
N SER A 287 1.27 -23.13 15.84
CA SER A 287 1.32 -24.09 14.74
C SER A 287 0.53 -23.60 13.51
N PHE A 288 0.94 -24.07 12.34
CA PHE A 288 0.23 -23.90 11.07
C PHE A 288 -0.24 -25.24 10.54
N SER A 289 -1.39 -25.24 9.87
CA SER A 289 -1.99 -26.41 9.21
C SER A 289 -2.31 -26.11 7.75
N TRP A 290 -2.33 -27.16 6.92
CA TRP A 290 -2.57 -27.08 5.48
C TRP A 290 -4.03 -26.77 5.14
N VAL A 291 -4.27 -25.92 4.14
CA VAL A 291 -5.62 -25.64 3.59
C VAL A 291 -6.09 -26.70 2.57
N PHE A 292 -5.40 -27.82 2.48
CA PHE A 292 -5.72 -28.89 1.53
C PHE A 292 -5.59 -30.28 2.16
N ASP A 293 -6.35 -31.23 1.65
CA ASP A 293 -6.23 -32.64 2.01
C ASP A 293 -5.29 -33.35 1.03
N LEU A 294 -4.02 -33.48 1.45
CA LEU A 294 -2.97 -34.16 0.69
C LEU A 294 -3.34 -35.61 0.32
N ARG A 295 -4.17 -36.30 1.11
CA ARG A 295 -4.54 -37.70 0.84
C ARG A 295 -5.48 -37.79 -0.35
N GLY A 296 -6.59 -37.05 -0.31
CA GLY A 296 -7.51 -36.96 -1.45
C GLY A 296 -6.86 -36.32 -2.68
N ILE A 297 -5.82 -35.48 -2.54
CA ILE A 297 -5.06 -34.94 -3.68
C ILE A 297 -4.15 -36.00 -4.32
N ALA A 298 -3.47 -36.84 -3.54
CA ALA A 298 -2.61 -37.90 -4.07
C ALA A 298 -3.36 -38.97 -4.90
N GLU A 299 -4.67 -39.12 -4.69
CA GLU A 299 -5.53 -40.01 -5.48
C GLU A 299 -5.90 -39.49 -6.88
N MET A 300 -5.70 -38.19 -7.18
CA MET A 300 -6.29 -37.50 -8.33
C MET A 300 -5.67 -37.87 -9.69
N LYS A 301 -6.06 -39.03 -10.22
CA LYS A 301 -5.68 -39.51 -11.55
C LYS A 301 -6.17 -38.61 -12.69
N ILE A 302 -5.39 -38.67 -13.78
CA ILE A 302 -5.30 -37.73 -14.90
C ILE A 302 -6.35 -38.00 -16.00
N VAL A 303 -6.67 -36.96 -16.77
CA VAL A 303 -7.46 -37.01 -18.02
C VAL A 303 -6.51 -37.06 -19.21
N GLU A 304 -6.74 -37.99 -20.14
CA GLU A 304 -5.80 -38.27 -21.24
C GLU A 304 -6.22 -37.68 -22.60
N ASP A 305 -7.52 -37.40 -22.78
CA ASP A 305 -8.13 -36.94 -24.05
C ASP A 305 -8.50 -35.45 -24.08
N VAL A 306 -8.76 -34.93 -25.28
CA VAL A 306 -9.32 -33.60 -25.55
C VAL A 306 -10.82 -33.76 -25.92
N PRO A 307 -11.74 -32.99 -25.30
CA PRO A 307 -13.17 -33.09 -25.59
C PRO A 307 -13.53 -32.48 -26.96
N ARG A 308 -14.56 -33.04 -27.59
CA ARG A 308 -15.05 -32.68 -28.93
C ARG A 308 -16.15 -31.62 -28.93
N GLY A 309 -16.44 -31.04 -30.10
CA GLY A 309 -17.58 -30.15 -30.34
C GLY A 309 -17.63 -28.83 -29.56
N VAL A 310 -16.50 -28.35 -29.00
CA VAL A 310 -16.42 -27.12 -28.18
C VAL A 310 -15.15 -26.33 -28.51
N HIS A 311 -15.18 -25.00 -28.34
CA HIS A 311 -13.99 -24.16 -28.52
C HIS A 311 -13.03 -24.26 -27.33
N VAL A 312 -11.80 -24.71 -27.56
CA VAL A 312 -10.78 -24.92 -26.51
C VAL A 312 -9.50 -24.17 -26.87
N ASN A 313 -9.12 -23.20 -26.05
CA ASN A 313 -7.91 -22.41 -26.20
C ASN A 313 -6.86 -22.92 -25.21
N PHE A 314 -5.78 -23.53 -25.70
CA PHE A 314 -4.62 -23.93 -24.90
C PHE A 314 -3.62 -22.77 -24.86
N LEU A 315 -3.29 -22.27 -23.67
CA LEU A 315 -2.27 -21.23 -23.49
C LEU A 315 -1.02 -21.86 -22.87
N LYS A 316 0.00 -22.14 -23.68
CA LYS A 316 1.30 -22.63 -23.22
C LYS A 316 2.15 -21.48 -22.70
N ALA A 317 2.71 -21.60 -21.51
CA ALA A 317 3.79 -20.71 -21.07
C ALA A 317 5.10 -21.15 -21.76
N GLU A 318 5.85 -20.22 -22.37
CA GLU A 318 7.11 -20.59 -23.04
C GLU A 318 8.09 -21.27 -22.07
N ARG A 319 8.21 -20.71 -20.86
CA ARG A 319 9.03 -21.22 -19.74
C ARG A 319 8.17 -22.00 -18.74
N SER A 320 7.30 -22.87 -19.25
CA SER A 320 6.53 -23.82 -18.44
C SER A 320 7.45 -24.69 -17.56
N LEU A 321 6.97 -25.07 -16.37
CA LEU A 321 7.67 -26.01 -15.46
C LEU A 321 7.43 -27.49 -15.86
N HIS A 322 6.73 -27.73 -16.97
CA HIS A 322 6.33 -29.06 -17.41
C HIS A 322 6.58 -29.22 -18.92
N ARG A 323 7.03 -30.40 -19.34
CA ARG A 323 7.28 -30.72 -20.74
C ARG A 323 5.98 -31.01 -21.46
N TRP A 324 5.64 -30.12 -22.38
CA TRP A 324 4.70 -30.40 -23.45
C TRP A 324 5.37 -31.38 -24.42
N ALA A 325 5.12 -32.69 -24.24
CA ALA A 325 5.76 -33.70 -25.08
C ALA A 325 5.14 -33.75 -26.47
N LEU A 326 5.89 -34.28 -27.45
CA LEU A 326 5.47 -34.32 -28.84
C LEU A 326 4.11 -35.02 -29.04
N GLU A 327 3.87 -36.11 -28.31
CA GLU A 327 2.59 -36.83 -28.30
C GLU A 327 1.41 -35.98 -27.81
N ASP A 328 1.64 -35.11 -26.82
CA ASP A 328 0.61 -34.29 -26.19
C ASP A 328 0.29 -33.08 -27.09
N LEU A 329 1.30 -32.55 -27.79
CA LEU A 329 1.15 -31.54 -28.86
C LEU A 329 0.45 -32.14 -30.10
N GLN A 330 0.81 -33.36 -30.50
CA GLN A 330 0.13 -34.10 -31.59
C GLN A 330 -1.35 -34.34 -31.27
N ARG A 331 -1.71 -34.64 -30.01
CA ARG A 331 -3.11 -34.74 -29.57
C ARG A 331 -3.86 -33.40 -29.63
N ILE A 332 -3.18 -32.26 -29.47
CA ILE A 332 -3.79 -30.93 -29.65
C ILE A 332 -3.99 -30.62 -31.13
N HIS A 333 -2.97 -30.77 -31.98
CA HIS A 333 -3.10 -30.52 -33.43
C HIS A 333 -4.14 -31.45 -34.10
N ALA A 334 -4.18 -32.74 -33.72
CA ALA A 334 -5.21 -33.66 -34.24
C ALA A 334 -6.63 -33.27 -33.78
N ALA A 335 -6.78 -32.64 -32.61
CA ALA A 335 -8.06 -32.11 -32.16
C ALA A 335 -8.43 -30.78 -32.86
N GLU A 336 -7.44 -29.98 -33.24
CA GLU A 336 -7.59 -28.77 -34.07
C GLU A 336 -8.06 -29.12 -35.49
N GLU A 337 -7.39 -30.06 -36.18
CA GLU A 337 -7.80 -30.57 -37.49
C GLU A 337 -9.25 -31.10 -37.48
N LEU A 338 -9.61 -31.94 -36.50
CA LEU A 338 -10.96 -32.49 -36.37
C LEU A 338 -12.03 -31.46 -35.97
N ALA A 339 -11.67 -30.42 -35.21
CA ALA A 339 -12.63 -29.41 -34.76
C ALA A 339 -13.13 -28.49 -35.88
N VAL A 340 -12.37 -28.36 -36.97
CA VAL A 340 -12.76 -27.62 -38.18
C VAL A 340 -13.99 -28.27 -38.85
N GLU A 341 -14.07 -29.60 -38.87
CA GLU A 341 -15.21 -30.34 -39.46
C GLU A 341 -16.45 -30.33 -38.54
N GLU A 342 -16.25 -30.39 -37.21
CA GLU A 342 -17.35 -30.42 -36.23
C GLU A 342 -17.96 -29.03 -35.91
N GLY A 343 -17.41 -27.94 -36.47
CA GLY A 343 -17.87 -26.57 -36.20
C GLY A 343 -17.48 -26.04 -34.81
N GLY A 344 -16.41 -26.59 -34.23
CA GLY A 344 -15.77 -26.09 -33.02
C GLY A 344 -14.52 -25.27 -33.33
N GLY A 345 -13.49 -25.40 -32.50
CA GLY A 345 -12.16 -24.89 -32.80
C GLY A 345 -11.22 -25.05 -31.61
N VAL A 346 -10.17 -25.85 -31.78
CA VAL A 346 -9.07 -25.93 -30.81
C VAL A 346 -7.97 -25.00 -31.30
N GLU A 347 -7.50 -24.10 -30.44
CA GLU A 347 -6.43 -23.14 -30.75
C GLU A 347 -5.30 -23.30 -29.74
N MET A 348 -4.04 -23.26 -30.19
CA MET A 348 -2.88 -23.24 -29.30
C MET A 348 -2.14 -21.90 -29.38
N HIS A 349 -2.10 -21.23 -28.24
CA HIS A 349 -1.46 -19.92 -28.03
C HIS A 349 -0.18 -20.11 -27.21
N VAL A 350 0.92 -19.48 -27.61
CA VAL A 350 2.15 -19.43 -26.81
C VAL A 350 2.27 -18.07 -26.14
N LEU A 351 2.37 -18.04 -24.81
CA LEU A 351 2.70 -16.84 -24.06
C LEU A 351 4.22 -16.74 -23.90
N GLU A 352 4.83 -15.96 -24.79
CA GLU A 352 6.26 -15.67 -24.82
C GLU A 352 6.78 -15.18 -23.47
N ASP A 353 7.98 -15.64 -23.12
CA ASP A 353 8.78 -15.28 -21.94
C ASP A 353 8.04 -15.54 -20.59
N ALA A 354 6.83 -16.11 -20.59
CA ALA A 354 6.07 -16.41 -19.36
C ALA A 354 6.47 -17.73 -18.72
N GLY A 355 6.36 -17.82 -17.39
CA GLY A 355 6.50 -19.05 -16.62
C GLY A 355 5.16 -19.62 -16.16
N HIS A 356 5.14 -20.87 -15.67
CA HIS A 356 3.94 -21.65 -15.31
C HIS A 356 2.85 -20.86 -14.53
N TRP A 357 3.27 -19.98 -13.61
CA TRP A 357 2.39 -19.17 -12.76
C TRP A 357 1.85 -17.92 -13.49
N VAL A 358 1.28 -18.09 -14.69
CA VAL A 358 0.83 -17.00 -15.59
C VAL A 358 -0.14 -15.98 -14.95
N HIS A 359 -0.84 -16.36 -13.88
CA HIS A 359 -1.78 -15.50 -13.14
C HIS A 359 -1.12 -14.65 -12.04
N HIS A 360 0.17 -14.86 -11.71
CA HIS A 360 0.92 -14.02 -10.76
C HIS A 360 1.33 -12.68 -11.40
N ALA A 361 0.33 -11.81 -11.58
CA ALA A 361 0.32 -10.60 -12.43
C ALA A 361 1.39 -9.52 -12.16
N ARG A 362 2.31 -9.71 -11.21
CA ARG A 362 3.48 -8.85 -11.01
C ARG A 362 4.76 -9.37 -11.67
N ARG A 363 4.94 -10.68 -11.83
CA ARG A 363 6.15 -11.23 -12.47
C ARG A 363 6.25 -10.91 -13.96
N PHE A 364 5.14 -10.55 -14.60
CA PHE A 364 5.12 -10.03 -15.96
C PHE A 364 6.04 -8.80 -16.14
N TYR A 365 6.18 -7.96 -15.10
CA TYR A 365 7.07 -6.79 -15.13
C TYR A 365 8.57 -7.14 -15.06
N GLU A 366 8.95 -8.39 -14.77
CA GLU A 366 10.34 -8.87 -15.00
C GLU A 366 10.70 -8.79 -16.50
N ASN A 367 9.71 -8.80 -17.39
CA ASN A 367 9.87 -8.77 -18.85
C ASN A 367 9.30 -7.49 -19.48
N LEU A 368 8.17 -6.99 -18.98
CA LEU A 368 7.56 -5.73 -19.39
C LEU A 368 8.26 -4.55 -18.71
N VAL A 369 9.39 -4.09 -19.27
CA VAL A 369 10.23 -3.01 -18.73
C VAL A 369 10.36 -1.82 -19.70
N PRO A 370 10.59 -0.57 -19.22
CA PRO A 370 10.93 0.55 -20.09
C PRO A 370 12.36 0.38 -20.64
N SER A 371 12.46 -0.14 -21.86
CA SER A 371 13.71 -0.53 -22.52
C SER A 371 14.38 0.60 -23.31
N TYR A 372 13.60 1.57 -23.80
CA TYR A 372 14.05 2.67 -24.65
C TYR A 372 13.90 4.02 -23.96
N THR A 373 14.64 5.05 -24.38
CA THR A 373 14.57 6.41 -23.83
C THR A 373 14.57 7.46 -24.94
N VAL A 374 13.55 8.33 -24.95
CA VAL A 374 13.63 9.62 -25.65
C VAL A 374 14.24 10.64 -24.67
N TYR A 375 15.42 11.16 -25.00
CA TYR A 375 16.06 12.23 -24.25
C TYR A 375 15.58 13.60 -24.72
N GLU A 376 15.58 14.59 -23.83
CA GLU A 376 15.32 16.01 -24.13
C GLU A 376 14.00 16.22 -24.91
N VAL A 377 12.91 15.67 -24.36
CA VAL A 377 11.56 15.74 -24.92
C VAL A 377 11.04 17.17 -24.91
N GLU A 378 10.49 17.61 -26.04
CA GLU A 378 9.75 18.86 -26.20
C GLU A 378 8.46 18.79 -25.36
N CYS A 379 8.50 19.39 -24.17
CA CYS A 379 7.44 19.35 -23.17
C CYS A 379 6.99 20.76 -22.75
N PRO A 380 5.72 20.92 -22.31
CA PRO A 380 5.28 22.17 -21.70
C PRO A 380 6.03 22.45 -20.38
N ASP A 381 6.19 23.73 -20.05
CA ASP A 381 6.96 24.21 -18.89
C ASP A 381 6.15 24.03 -17.58
N HIS A 382 5.89 22.78 -17.23
CA HIS A 382 5.00 22.35 -16.14
C HIS A 382 5.76 21.58 -15.05
N SER A 383 5.36 21.78 -13.79
CA SER A 383 5.83 21.00 -12.65
C SER A 383 5.05 19.69 -12.53
N PHE A 384 5.51 18.64 -13.22
CA PHE A 384 4.95 17.28 -13.10
C PHE A 384 5.07 16.76 -11.66
N ARG A 385 3.96 16.25 -11.10
CA ARG A 385 3.85 15.89 -9.68
C ARG A 385 3.90 14.39 -9.41
N LYS A 386 2.84 13.65 -9.76
CA LYS A 386 2.78 12.18 -9.71
C LYS A 386 1.70 11.63 -10.64
N PHE A 387 1.77 10.33 -10.92
CA PHE A 387 0.62 9.57 -11.41
C PHE A 387 -0.35 9.27 -10.25
N THR A 388 -1.64 9.10 -10.54
CA THR A 388 -2.56 8.34 -9.67
C THR A 388 -2.13 6.86 -9.63
N ASP A 389 -2.51 6.12 -8.58
CA ASP A 389 -2.02 4.76 -8.36
C ASP A 389 -2.66 3.73 -9.33
N ASP A 390 -3.76 4.08 -10.00
CA ASP A 390 -4.28 3.38 -11.18
C ASP A 390 -3.57 3.77 -12.49
N GLY A 391 -2.84 4.88 -12.50
CA GLY A 391 -2.16 5.45 -13.66
C GLY A 391 -3.06 6.13 -14.69
N GLN A 392 -4.35 6.36 -14.42
CA GLN A 392 -5.25 7.04 -15.36
C GLN A 392 -4.88 8.53 -15.58
N TYR A 393 -4.26 9.15 -14.58
CA TYR A 393 -3.96 10.58 -14.56
C TYR A 393 -2.51 10.85 -14.15
N LEU A 394 -1.83 11.71 -14.91
CA LEU A 394 -0.59 12.39 -14.54
C LEU A 394 -0.93 13.82 -14.14
N ILE A 395 -0.68 14.14 -12.87
CA ILE A 395 -0.96 15.44 -12.27
C ILE A 395 0.23 16.37 -12.43
N SER A 396 -0.02 17.62 -12.80
CA SER A 396 1.01 18.65 -12.98
C SER A 396 0.47 20.06 -12.71
N PHE A 397 1.36 21.02 -12.53
CA PHE A 397 1.02 22.42 -12.26
C PHE A 397 1.77 23.36 -13.20
N SER A 398 1.18 24.51 -13.53
CA SER A 398 1.84 25.55 -14.32
C SER A 398 3.10 26.09 -13.61
N ARG A 399 4.09 26.60 -14.36
CA ARG A 399 5.34 27.15 -13.77
C ARG A 399 5.11 28.30 -12.77
N ASN A 400 4.04 29.08 -12.95
CA ASN A 400 3.64 30.14 -12.01
C ASN A 400 2.81 29.61 -10.81
N ASN A 401 2.54 28.30 -10.73
CA ASN A 401 1.72 27.64 -9.71
C ASN A 401 0.34 28.28 -9.55
N GLN A 402 -0.34 28.61 -10.66
CA GLN A 402 -1.71 29.14 -10.66
C GLN A 402 -2.73 28.09 -11.12
N GLU A 403 -2.33 27.20 -12.02
CA GLU A 403 -3.21 26.26 -12.73
C GLU A 403 -2.81 24.80 -12.45
N LEU A 404 -3.82 23.95 -12.28
CA LEU A 404 -3.73 22.50 -12.33
C LEU A 404 -3.90 22.04 -13.78
N ILE A 405 -2.98 21.23 -14.28
CA ILE A 405 -3.08 20.58 -15.59
C ILE A 405 -3.02 19.07 -15.41
N VAL A 406 -4.06 18.39 -15.90
CA VAL A 406 -4.20 16.93 -15.77
C VAL A 406 -4.07 16.28 -17.14
N TYR A 407 -3.19 15.28 -17.21
CA TYR A 407 -2.89 14.53 -18.42
C TYR A 407 -3.35 13.07 -18.30
N ARG A 408 -3.95 12.52 -19.36
CA ARG A 408 -4.18 11.08 -19.52
C ARG A 408 -3.03 10.45 -20.30
N PRO A 409 -2.28 9.48 -19.73
CA PRO A 409 -1.24 8.76 -20.46
C PRO A 409 -1.80 8.02 -21.67
N ARG A 410 -1.03 7.98 -22.77
CA ARG A 410 -1.36 7.23 -23.99
C ARG A 410 -0.53 5.96 -24.04
N TRP A 411 -1.18 4.83 -24.33
CA TRP A 411 -0.49 3.61 -24.69
C TRP A 411 -0.03 3.69 -26.16
N LEU A 412 1.20 4.17 -26.38
CA LEU A 412 1.91 4.04 -27.65
C LEU A 412 3.03 3.00 -27.53
N SER A 413 2.70 1.75 -27.82
CA SER A 413 3.69 0.81 -28.35
C SER A 413 4.00 1.24 -29.80
N PHE A 414 5.25 1.59 -30.10
CA PHE A 414 5.66 1.98 -31.46
C PHE A 414 5.93 0.73 -32.29
N SER A 415 4.86 -0.04 -32.55
CA SER A 415 4.90 -1.29 -33.32
C SER A 415 5.47 -1.05 -34.72
N CYS A 416 6.69 -1.54 -34.91
CA CYS A 416 7.31 -1.74 -36.21
C CYS A 416 6.91 -3.13 -36.74
N LYS A 417 6.88 -3.29 -38.07
CA LYS A 417 6.31 -4.47 -38.75
C LYS A 417 7.33 -5.44 -39.34
N ASP A 418 8.60 -5.07 -39.34
CA ASP A 418 9.68 -5.78 -39.99
C ASP A 418 10.61 -6.41 -38.92
N GLU A 419 11.32 -7.49 -39.24
CA GLU A 419 12.03 -8.32 -38.24
C GLU A 419 13.22 -7.64 -37.52
N ASP A 420 13.59 -6.41 -37.92
CA ASP A 420 14.85 -5.76 -37.56
C ASP A 420 14.66 -4.37 -36.90
N CYS A 421 13.59 -4.24 -36.09
CA CYS A 421 13.06 -2.97 -35.59
C CYS A 421 14.05 -2.07 -34.82
N ASP A 422 15.09 -2.61 -34.18
CA ASP A 422 16.05 -1.81 -33.39
C ASP A 422 16.81 -0.78 -34.24
N LYS A 423 16.99 -1.05 -35.55
CA LYS A 423 17.74 -0.18 -36.47
C LYS A 423 16.97 1.05 -36.96
N HIS A 424 15.65 1.08 -36.84
CA HIS A 424 14.83 2.20 -37.31
C HIS A 424 14.79 3.34 -36.29
N GLU A 425 14.93 4.59 -36.75
CA GLU A 425 14.66 5.77 -35.92
C GLU A 425 13.15 5.90 -35.61
N LEU A 426 12.82 6.49 -34.46
CA LEU A 426 11.43 6.83 -34.14
C LEU A 426 10.98 8.04 -34.96
N PRO A 427 9.67 8.16 -35.30
CA PRO A 427 9.13 9.35 -35.94
C PRO A 427 9.46 10.62 -35.15
N SER A 428 9.73 11.75 -35.81
CA SER A 428 10.07 13.02 -35.16
C SER A 428 9.04 13.48 -34.11
N SER A 429 7.76 13.13 -34.29
CA SER A 429 6.70 13.35 -33.31
C SER A 429 6.96 12.70 -31.95
N ALA A 430 7.74 11.62 -31.88
CA ALA A 430 8.12 10.97 -30.61
C ALA A 430 9.01 11.84 -29.71
N LYS A 431 9.56 12.95 -30.24
CA LYS A 431 10.22 13.98 -29.39
C LYS A 431 9.24 14.89 -28.66
N ARG A 432 7.93 14.85 -28.95
CA ARG A 432 6.92 15.73 -28.34
C ARG A 432 6.15 15.05 -27.22
N PHE A 433 5.93 15.76 -26.13
CA PHE A 433 5.19 15.28 -24.96
C PHE A 433 3.76 14.80 -25.29
N ASP A 434 3.04 15.50 -26.17
CA ASP A 434 1.65 15.17 -26.56
C ASP A 434 1.48 13.81 -27.25
N SER A 435 2.57 13.21 -27.73
CA SER A 435 2.53 11.85 -28.26
C SER A 435 2.29 10.83 -27.14
N PHE A 436 2.87 11.04 -25.96
CA PHE A 436 2.72 10.15 -24.80
C PHE A 436 1.59 10.55 -23.86
N PHE A 437 1.10 11.79 -23.92
CA PHE A 437 0.12 12.33 -22.97
C PHE A 437 -0.97 13.17 -23.66
N THR A 438 -2.23 12.97 -23.29
CA THR A 438 -3.34 13.86 -23.69
C THR A 438 -3.62 14.83 -22.56
N GLN A 439 -3.59 16.15 -22.79
CA GLN A 439 -4.16 17.08 -21.82
C GLN A 439 -5.68 16.86 -21.77
N LEU A 440 -6.24 16.62 -20.58
CA LEU A 440 -7.69 16.52 -20.40
C LEU A 440 -8.29 17.90 -20.16
N TYR A 441 -7.73 18.61 -19.18
CA TYR A 441 -8.18 19.94 -18.78
C TYR A 441 -7.04 20.76 -18.16
N CYS A 442 -7.24 22.07 -18.10
CA CYS A 442 -6.48 23.03 -17.30
C CYS A 442 -7.47 23.81 -16.44
N VAL A 443 -7.23 23.91 -15.13
CA VAL A 443 -8.14 24.57 -14.17
C VAL A 443 -7.34 25.53 -13.30
N PRO A 444 -7.67 26.84 -13.27
CA PRO A 444 -7.08 27.78 -12.33
C PRO A 444 -7.60 27.48 -10.91
N LEU A 445 -6.69 27.10 -10.00
CA LEU A 445 -7.03 26.85 -8.59
C LEU A 445 -6.74 28.08 -7.74
N ALA A 446 -5.61 28.74 -7.97
CA ALA A 446 -5.21 29.92 -7.21
C ALA A 446 -5.86 31.21 -7.75
N SER A 447 -5.89 32.23 -6.89
CA SER A 447 -6.48 33.53 -7.21
C SER A 447 -5.71 34.66 -6.53
N CYS A 448 -5.57 35.79 -7.23
CA CYS A 448 -4.94 37.03 -6.75
C CYS A 448 -3.50 36.84 -6.25
N ASN A 449 -3.33 36.52 -4.96
CA ASN A 449 -2.04 36.43 -4.26
C ASN A 449 -1.73 35.00 -3.75
N GLU A 450 -2.63 34.04 -4.00
CA GLU A 450 -2.40 32.63 -3.67
C GLU A 450 -1.53 31.94 -4.73
N LEU A 451 -0.85 30.87 -4.32
CA LEU A 451 -0.10 29.94 -5.17
C LEU A 451 -0.52 28.52 -4.83
N ILE A 452 -0.59 27.63 -5.83
CA ILE A 452 -0.76 26.19 -5.61
C ILE A 452 0.46 25.65 -4.86
N CYS A 453 0.20 24.94 -3.77
CA CYS A 453 1.23 24.22 -3.03
C CYS A 453 1.60 22.95 -3.80
N LYS A 454 2.42 23.08 -4.85
CA LYS A 454 2.73 22.00 -5.80
C LYS A 454 3.17 20.67 -5.15
N ASP A 455 3.79 20.71 -3.97
CA ASP A 455 4.25 19.50 -3.26
C ASP A 455 3.13 18.79 -2.47
N PHE A 456 1.91 19.34 -2.50
CA PHE A 456 0.68 18.79 -1.91
C PHE A 456 -0.25 18.21 -2.99
N PHE A 457 -0.63 16.95 -2.82
CA PHE A 457 -1.72 16.32 -3.58
C PHE A 457 -2.14 15.01 -2.89
N LEU A 458 -3.45 14.84 -2.69
CA LEU A 458 -4.09 13.63 -2.17
C LEU A 458 -5.33 13.28 -3.00
N TYR A 459 -5.78 12.03 -2.99
CA TYR A 459 -6.98 11.59 -3.73
C TYR A 459 -7.61 10.33 -3.10
N MET A 460 -8.90 10.07 -3.36
CA MET A 460 -9.57 8.86 -2.84
C MET A 460 -9.29 7.62 -3.73
N GLU A 461 -9.34 6.39 -3.19
CA GLU A 461 -8.89 5.18 -3.93
C GLU A 461 -9.63 4.93 -5.26
N CYS A 462 -10.90 5.35 -5.36
CA CYS A 462 -11.67 5.32 -6.61
C CYS A 462 -11.16 6.28 -7.70
N ASN A 463 -10.20 7.16 -7.38
CA ASN A 463 -9.73 8.29 -8.20
C ASN A 463 -10.83 9.21 -8.72
N GLN A 464 -12.01 9.20 -8.09
CA GLN A 464 -13.12 10.10 -8.40
C GLN A 464 -12.79 11.53 -7.98
N PHE A 465 -12.23 11.70 -6.78
CA PHE A 465 -11.92 13.01 -6.20
C PHE A 465 -10.43 13.19 -5.85
N GLY A 466 -9.92 14.37 -6.17
CA GLY A 466 -8.58 14.84 -5.82
C GLY A 466 -8.65 16.08 -4.93
N LEU A 467 -7.79 16.12 -3.92
CA LEU A 467 -7.65 17.22 -2.97
C LEU A 467 -6.35 17.97 -3.23
N PHE A 468 -6.48 19.27 -3.49
CA PHE A 468 -5.40 20.21 -3.78
C PHE A 468 -5.38 21.34 -2.75
N ALA A 469 -4.28 22.09 -2.67
CA ALA A 469 -4.18 23.21 -1.76
C ALA A 469 -3.50 24.43 -2.42
N THR A 470 -4.01 25.62 -2.11
CA THR A 470 -3.39 26.91 -2.41
C THR A 470 -3.13 27.67 -1.11
N SER A 471 -2.12 28.54 -1.12
CA SER A 471 -1.75 29.36 0.03
C SER A 471 -1.26 30.74 -0.39
N THR A 472 -1.47 31.75 0.45
CA THR A 472 -0.70 33.00 0.38
C THR A 472 0.74 32.79 0.89
N ALA A 473 1.57 33.84 0.86
CA ALA A 473 2.95 33.78 1.35
C ALA A 473 3.02 33.58 2.88
N GLN A 474 4.07 32.89 3.35
CA GLN A 474 4.31 32.68 4.77
C GLN A 474 4.85 33.94 5.45
N ILE A 475 4.19 34.36 6.53
CA ILE A 475 4.60 35.43 7.44
C ILE A 475 5.35 34.77 8.61
N LEU A 476 6.68 34.94 8.65
CA LEU A 476 7.54 34.29 9.65
C LEU A 476 7.32 34.88 11.05
N ASP A 477 7.47 36.19 11.20
CA ASP A 477 7.37 36.91 12.48
C ASP A 477 5.92 37.28 12.84
N ALA A 478 4.97 36.35 12.62
CA ALA A 478 3.55 36.59 12.83
C ALA A 478 3.17 36.58 14.33
N PRO A 479 2.52 37.62 14.88
CA PRO A 479 2.28 37.76 16.32
C PRO A 479 1.38 36.65 16.89
N ALA A 480 1.69 36.23 18.11
CA ALA A 480 0.94 35.22 18.87
C ALA A 480 -0.39 35.80 19.40
N VAL A 481 -1.36 36.00 18.51
CA VAL A 481 -2.71 36.50 18.84
C VAL A 481 -3.60 35.34 19.31
N GLY A 482 -4.33 35.55 20.41
CA GLY A 482 -5.18 34.52 21.01
C GLY A 482 -4.35 33.36 21.56
N ARG A 483 -4.59 32.14 21.05
CA ARG A 483 -3.86 30.92 21.45
C ARG A 483 -2.84 30.43 20.41
N ALA A 484 -2.44 31.30 19.48
CA ALA A 484 -1.43 30.97 18.48
C ALA A 484 -0.07 30.64 19.13
N VAL A 485 0.53 29.51 18.76
CA VAL A 485 1.85 29.09 19.27
C VAL A 485 2.92 30.09 18.81
N HIS A 486 3.62 30.68 19.78
CA HIS A 486 4.72 31.60 19.54
C HIS A 486 5.88 30.93 18.77
N GLY A 487 6.37 31.56 17.71
CA GLY A 487 7.44 31.04 16.87
C GLY A 487 7.00 30.13 15.71
N VAL A 488 5.71 29.77 15.63
CA VAL A 488 5.13 29.19 14.41
C VAL A 488 4.82 30.34 13.43
N PRO A 489 5.10 30.20 12.12
CA PRO A 489 4.68 31.18 11.11
C PRO A 489 3.16 31.29 10.98
N SER A 490 2.68 32.26 10.21
CA SER A 490 1.27 32.36 9.78
C SER A 490 1.18 32.37 8.26
N ILE A 491 0.11 31.79 7.72
CA ILE A 491 -0.34 31.98 6.35
C ILE A 491 -1.71 32.64 6.45
N GLU A 492 -1.84 33.84 5.86
CA GLU A 492 -3.08 34.63 5.91
C GLU A 492 -4.29 33.83 5.44
N LYS A 493 -4.13 33.04 4.36
CA LYS A 493 -5.17 32.16 3.81
C LYS A 493 -4.57 30.88 3.21
N ILE A 494 -5.13 29.74 3.61
CA ILE A 494 -4.91 28.42 3.03
C ILE A 494 -6.27 27.93 2.50
N THR A 495 -6.35 27.57 1.22
CA THR A 495 -7.56 27.00 0.62
C THR A 495 -7.30 25.56 0.20
N PHE A 496 -8.04 24.60 0.74
CA PHE A 496 -8.14 23.26 0.18
C PHE A 496 -9.26 23.22 -0.85
N HIS A 497 -9.02 22.60 -2.00
CA HIS A 497 -9.96 22.46 -3.10
C HIS A 497 -10.22 20.98 -3.36
N LEU A 498 -11.49 20.56 -3.35
CA LEU A 498 -11.91 19.21 -3.74
C LEU A 498 -12.39 19.25 -5.19
N LEU A 499 -11.78 18.43 -6.05
CA LEU A 499 -12.06 18.38 -7.48
C LEU A 499 -12.45 16.97 -7.93
N ARG A 500 -13.36 16.87 -8.92
CA ARG A 500 -13.55 15.64 -9.70
C ARG A 500 -12.38 15.48 -10.69
N LEU A 501 -11.69 14.33 -10.64
CA LEU A 501 -10.48 14.12 -11.45
C LEU A 501 -10.75 13.79 -12.93
N GLU A 502 -11.99 13.42 -13.28
CA GLU A 502 -12.38 13.08 -14.65
C GLU A 502 -12.42 14.30 -15.59
N ASP A 503 -12.92 15.44 -15.10
CA ASP A 503 -13.22 16.65 -15.88
C ASP A 503 -12.69 17.97 -15.26
N GLY A 504 -12.27 17.94 -14.00
CA GLY A 504 -11.72 19.11 -13.31
C GLY A 504 -12.76 19.99 -12.61
N GLU A 505 -14.02 19.54 -12.46
CA GLU A 505 -15.01 20.33 -11.72
C GLU A 505 -14.57 20.51 -10.26
N ILE A 506 -14.56 21.76 -9.77
CA ILE A 506 -14.30 22.08 -8.36
C ILE A 506 -15.62 21.99 -7.59
N LEU A 507 -15.72 21.01 -6.69
CA LEU A 507 -16.95 20.62 -6.01
C LEU A 507 -17.13 21.36 -4.69
N ASP A 508 -16.05 21.51 -3.92
CA ASP A 508 -16.08 22.12 -2.59
C ASP A 508 -14.71 22.73 -2.21
N LYS A 509 -14.70 23.63 -1.22
CA LYS A 509 -13.49 24.31 -0.73
C LYS A 509 -13.52 24.54 0.78
N LYS A 510 -12.45 24.13 1.47
CA LYS A 510 -12.24 24.42 2.90
C LYS A 510 -11.14 25.47 3.07
N VAL A 511 -11.47 26.60 3.70
CA VAL A 511 -10.52 27.70 3.94
C VAL A 511 -10.10 27.73 5.42
N PHE A 512 -8.80 27.92 5.65
CA PHE A 512 -8.21 28.25 6.95
C PHE A 512 -7.56 29.63 6.85
N CYS A 513 -7.70 30.47 7.88
CA CYS A 513 -7.21 31.85 7.87
C CYS A 513 -6.23 32.09 9.03
N ASN A 514 -5.14 32.82 8.76
CA ASN A 514 -4.08 33.17 9.71
C ASN A 514 -3.45 31.96 10.45
N ASP A 515 -3.40 30.80 9.81
CA ASP A 515 -2.95 29.52 10.38
C ASP A 515 -1.72 28.98 9.65
N PHE A 516 -1.14 27.88 10.11
CA PHE A 516 -0.04 27.17 9.44
C PHE A 516 -0.34 25.67 9.39
N VAL A 517 -0.59 25.17 8.18
CA VAL A 517 -0.61 23.72 7.87
C VAL A 517 0.63 23.40 7.04
N ASN A 518 1.40 22.38 7.42
CA ASN A 518 2.60 22.00 6.68
C ASN A 518 2.24 21.17 5.43
N LEU A 519 1.89 21.86 4.34
CA LEU A 519 1.45 21.23 3.08
C LEU A 519 2.60 20.51 2.32
N THR A 520 3.85 20.81 2.64
CA THR A 520 5.05 20.20 2.02
C THR A 520 4.99 18.67 2.10
N HIS A 521 5.05 17.98 0.96
CA HIS A 521 5.03 16.51 0.88
C HIS A 521 3.93 15.85 1.75
N ASN A 522 2.72 16.42 1.74
CA ASN A 522 1.57 15.95 2.52
C ASN A 522 1.87 15.76 4.03
N MET A 523 2.70 16.62 4.64
CA MET A 523 3.17 16.42 6.03
C MET A 523 2.11 16.74 7.08
N GLY A 524 1.33 17.82 6.92
CA GLY A 524 0.32 18.27 7.88
C GLY A 524 -1.09 17.74 7.62
N VAL A 525 -1.27 16.81 6.69
CA VAL A 525 -2.57 16.29 6.26
C VAL A 525 -2.50 14.79 5.97
N PHE A 526 -3.47 14.01 6.46
CA PHE A 526 -3.58 12.58 6.20
C PHE A 526 -5.00 12.21 5.75
N LEU A 527 -5.12 11.34 4.74
CA LEU A 527 -6.39 10.81 4.21
C LEU A 527 -6.47 9.30 4.46
N TYR A 528 -7.59 8.82 4.97
CA TYR A 528 -7.87 7.40 5.21
C TYR A 528 -9.30 7.07 4.82
N ASP A 529 -9.48 6.18 3.86
CA ASP A 529 -10.75 5.96 3.13
C ASP A 529 -11.31 7.31 2.58
N ASP A 530 -12.23 7.92 3.33
CA ASP A 530 -12.93 9.20 3.09
C ASP A 530 -12.70 10.24 4.22
N LEU A 531 -12.00 9.87 5.30
CA LEU A 531 -11.69 10.74 6.44
C LEU A 531 -10.36 11.49 6.23
N LEU A 532 -10.38 12.80 6.45
CA LEU A 532 -9.26 13.71 6.26
C LEU A 532 -8.90 14.38 7.59
N ALA A 533 -7.66 14.22 8.04
CA ALA A 533 -7.14 14.91 9.22
C ALA A 533 -6.17 16.03 8.80
N ILE A 534 -6.46 17.27 9.17
CA ILE A 534 -5.65 18.47 8.88
C ILE A 534 -5.10 19.02 10.20
N VAL A 535 -3.77 19.18 10.30
CA VAL A 535 -3.11 19.72 11.51
C VAL A 535 -2.89 21.22 11.39
N SER A 536 -3.65 21.98 12.18
CA SER A 536 -3.34 23.36 12.53
C SER A 536 -2.12 23.37 13.45
N LEU A 537 -0.94 23.73 12.92
CA LEU A 537 0.28 23.84 13.73
C LEU A 537 0.22 25.09 14.62
N ARG A 538 -0.42 26.17 14.16
CA ARG A 538 -0.49 27.45 14.89
C ARG A 538 -1.48 27.39 16.03
N TYR A 539 -2.65 26.75 15.85
CA TYR A 539 -3.70 26.64 16.88
C TYR A 539 -3.85 25.23 17.48
N GLN A 540 -2.89 24.34 17.23
CA GLN A 540 -2.72 23.05 17.91
C GLN A 540 -3.99 22.17 17.87
N THR A 541 -4.66 22.20 16.72
CA THR A 541 -5.95 21.54 16.49
C THR A 541 -5.85 20.61 15.29
N ILE A 542 -6.34 19.39 15.45
CA ILE A 542 -6.51 18.41 14.38
C ILE A 542 -7.97 18.51 13.94
N HIS A 543 -8.18 19.01 12.72
CA HIS A 543 -9.51 19.07 12.10
C HIS A 543 -9.77 17.77 11.36
N ILE A 544 -10.82 17.05 11.76
CA ILE A 544 -11.30 15.85 11.11
C ILE A 544 -12.47 16.24 10.20
N LEU A 545 -12.31 16.03 8.90
CA LEU A 545 -13.34 16.20 7.88
C LEU A 545 -13.64 14.86 7.21
N GLN A 546 -14.80 14.76 6.56
CA GLN A 546 -15.21 13.62 5.74
C GLN A 546 -15.57 14.10 4.35
N ILE A 547 -14.98 13.46 3.34
CA ILE A 547 -15.33 13.65 1.93
C ILE A 547 -16.59 12.82 1.66
N ARG A 548 -17.66 13.44 1.17
CA ARG A 548 -18.91 12.75 0.79
C ARG A 548 -18.88 12.36 -0.68
N ASP A 549 -19.58 11.28 -1.03
CA ASP A 549 -19.79 10.84 -2.43
C ASP A 549 -20.49 11.91 -3.30
N SER A 550 -21.19 12.86 -2.66
CA SER A 550 -21.76 14.05 -3.30
C SER A 550 -20.72 15.11 -3.72
N GLY A 551 -19.45 14.93 -3.35
CA GLY A 551 -18.38 15.88 -3.62
C GLY A 551 -18.22 16.98 -2.56
N ASN A 552 -18.65 16.75 -1.31
CA ASN A 552 -18.60 17.77 -0.25
C ASN A 552 -17.55 17.49 0.84
N LEU A 553 -17.02 18.57 1.42
CA LEU A 553 -16.10 18.56 2.58
C LEU A 553 -16.86 18.88 3.86
N VAL A 554 -17.23 17.86 4.64
CA VAL A 554 -18.02 18.02 5.87
C VAL A 554 -17.09 17.96 7.08
N ASP A 555 -17.09 18.98 7.94
CA ASP A 555 -16.45 18.92 9.26
C ASP A 555 -17.11 17.85 10.14
N VAL A 556 -16.29 17.00 10.77
CA VAL A 556 -16.73 15.89 11.65
C VAL A 556 -16.26 16.07 13.08
N ARG A 557 -15.08 16.65 13.32
CA ARG A 557 -14.63 17.04 14.67
C ARG A 557 -13.44 18.00 14.63
N ALA A 558 -13.23 18.75 15.70
CA ALA A 558 -11.94 19.36 16.05
C ALA A 558 -11.37 18.68 17.30
N ILE A 559 -10.08 18.35 17.29
CA ILE A 559 -9.39 17.67 18.40
C ILE A 559 -8.12 18.48 18.74
N GLY A 560 -8.09 19.10 19.92
CA GLY A 560 -7.01 20.02 20.32
C GLY A 560 -7.17 20.52 21.75
N GLU A 561 -7.61 21.77 21.89
CA GLU A 561 -8.08 22.35 23.16
C GLU A 561 -9.25 21.56 23.75
N PHE A 562 -10.17 21.13 22.89
CA PHE A 562 -11.29 20.26 23.25
C PHE A 562 -11.11 18.88 22.61
N CYS A 563 -11.68 17.86 23.23
CA CYS A 563 -11.74 16.49 22.74
C CYS A 563 -13.14 16.13 22.21
N ARG A 564 -14.17 16.85 22.69
CA ARG A 564 -15.59 16.71 22.36
C ARG A 564 -16.20 18.08 22.06
N GLU A 565 -17.30 18.09 21.33
CA GLU A 565 -17.99 19.32 20.92
C GLU A 565 -18.69 20.04 22.08
N ASP A 566 -19.02 19.32 23.15
CA ASP A 566 -19.66 19.83 24.36
C ASP A 566 -18.69 20.25 25.48
N ASP A 567 -17.39 19.97 25.36
CA ASP A 567 -16.36 20.30 26.37
C ASP A 567 -16.34 21.82 26.68
N GLU A 568 -16.49 22.69 25.68
CA GLU A 568 -16.51 24.14 25.87
C GLU A 568 -17.71 24.61 26.70
N LEU A 569 -18.90 24.07 26.42
CA LEU A 569 -20.13 24.38 27.15
C LEU A 569 -20.06 23.86 28.59
N PHE A 570 -19.49 22.67 28.79
CA PHE A 570 -19.26 22.10 30.11
C PHE A 570 -18.26 22.92 30.94
N LEU A 571 -17.15 23.35 30.36
CA LEU A 571 -16.16 24.18 31.06
C LEU A 571 -16.72 25.57 31.41
N ASN A 572 -17.41 26.22 30.46
CA ASN A 572 -18.03 27.53 30.67
C ASN A 572 -19.16 27.49 31.72
N SER A 573 -19.96 26.42 31.78
CA SER A 573 -21.01 26.28 32.81
C SER A 573 -20.44 26.06 34.22
N ASN A 574 -19.36 25.28 34.37
CA ASN A 574 -18.71 25.08 35.67
C ASN A 574 -17.90 26.31 36.15
N ALA A 575 -17.39 27.13 35.23
CA ALA A 575 -16.71 28.38 35.54
C ALA A 575 -17.62 29.46 36.17
N GLN A 576 -18.95 29.28 36.15
CA GLN A 576 -19.93 30.22 36.71
C GLN A 576 -20.40 29.87 38.13
N LEU A 577 -19.83 28.85 38.79
CA LEU A 577 -20.14 28.53 40.18
C LEU A 577 -19.63 29.63 41.13
N PRO A 578 -20.49 30.28 41.94
CA PRO A 578 -20.13 31.48 42.68
C PRO A 578 -19.31 31.16 43.94
N GLY A 579 -17.98 31.27 43.82
CA GLY A 579 -17.10 31.42 44.98
C GLY A 579 -17.34 32.77 45.65
N ASN A 580 -17.90 32.77 46.86
CA ASN A 580 -18.20 33.98 47.63
C ASN A 580 -16.93 34.78 47.98
N HIS A 581 -16.63 35.82 47.20
CA HIS A 581 -15.95 37.02 47.70
C HIS A 581 -16.51 38.28 47.03
N ILE A 582 -17.07 39.17 47.85
CA ILE A 582 -17.52 40.49 47.43
C ILE A 582 -16.29 41.41 47.41
N GLU A 583 -15.91 41.91 46.25
CA GLU A 583 -15.19 43.18 46.18
C GLU A 583 -15.54 43.93 44.89
N ASN A 584 -15.80 45.23 45.02
CA ASN A 584 -16.19 46.07 43.90
C ASN A 584 -14.93 46.52 43.15
N HIS A 585 -14.95 46.51 41.81
CA HIS A 585 -14.71 47.72 41.02
C HIS A 585 -15.01 47.53 39.53
N MET A 586 -15.49 48.60 38.87
CA MET A 586 -15.59 48.64 37.41
C MET A 586 -14.20 48.82 36.80
N GLN A 587 -13.68 47.78 36.14
CA GLN A 587 -12.74 47.91 35.03
C GLN A 587 -12.90 46.71 34.09
N GLN A 588 -13.09 46.95 32.79
CA GLN A 588 -13.05 45.90 31.77
C GLN A 588 -11.59 45.52 31.48
N GLY A 589 -10.95 44.87 32.45
CA GLY A 589 -9.66 44.21 32.27
C GLY A 589 -9.80 43.00 31.35
N GLN A 590 -8.77 42.74 30.54
CA GLN A 590 -8.66 41.49 29.80
C GLN A 590 -8.60 40.29 30.78
N PRO A 591 -9.11 39.10 30.41
CA PRO A 591 -8.83 37.88 31.15
C PRO A 591 -7.32 37.73 31.32
N SER A 592 -6.85 37.56 32.56
CA SER A 592 -5.42 37.55 32.85
C SER A 592 -4.76 36.32 32.21
N LEU A 593 -3.71 36.55 31.42
CA LEU A 593 -3.01 35.54 30.61
C LEU A 593 -2.21 34.50 31.45
N GLY A 594 -2.45 34.44 32.76
CA GLY A 594 -1.57 33.79 33.75
C GLY A 594 -1.96 32.38 34.21
N ASN A 595 -3.18 31.92 33.94
CA ASN A 595 -3.67 30.60 34.35
C ASN A 595 -4.55 29.96 33.25
N SER A 596 -3.96 29.62 32.10
CA SER A 596 -4.65 28.80 31.09
C SER A 596 -4.79 27.36 31.59
N PHE A 597 -6.03 26.91 31.82
CA PHE A 597 -6.30 25.55 32.28
C PHE A 597 -5.89 24.54 31.20
N LEU A 598 -5.00 23.60 31.56
CA LEU A 598 -4.55 22.54 30.66
C LEU A 598 -5.74 21.63 30.31
N SER A 599 -6.09 21.62 29.03
CA SER A 599 -7.34 21.12 28.48
C SER A 599 -7.09 20.13 27.32
N GLY A 600 -8.15 19.43 26.90
CA GLY A 600 -8.16 18.56 25.73
C GLY A 600 -7.01 17.56 25.66
N VAL A 601 -6.39 17.45 24.49
CA VAL A 601 -5.35 16.43 24.21
C VAL A 601 -4.16 16.52 25.16
N LYS A 602 -3.75 17.74 25.56
CA LYS A 602 -2.66 17.93 26.53
C LYS A 602 -3.04 17.44 27.93
N GLN A 603 -4.27 17.69 28.36
CA GLN A 603 -4.80 17.19 29.64
C GLN A 603 -4.86 15.66 29.64
N ARG A 604 -5.35 15.05 28.55
CA ARG A 604 -5.42 13.57 28.41
C ARG A 604 -4.03 12.95 28.44
N LEU A 605 -3.05 13.55 27.75
CA LEU A 605 -1.65 13.09 27.73
C LEU A 605 -1.00 13.15 29.12
N LEU A 606 -1.09 14.29 29.81
CA LEU A 606 -0.52 14.44 31.16
C LEU A 606 -1.19 13.48 32.16
N SER A 607 -2.51 13.27 32.03
CA SER A 607 -3.25 12.31 32.86
C SER A 607 -2.78 10.87 32.62
N PHE A 608 -2.59 10.45 31.37
CA PHE A 608 -2.08 9.13 31.01
C PHE A 608 -0.68 8.87 31.61
N ILE A 609 0.26 9.82 31.43
CA ILE A 609 1.63 9.69 31.96
C ILE A 609 1.61 9.62 33.49
N PHE A 610 0.81 10.47 34.15
CA PHE A 610 0.67 10.45 35.61
C PHE A 610 0.06 9.14 36.13
N GLN A 611 -1.05 8.69 35.54
CA GLN A 611 -1.77 7.48 35.96
C GLN A 611 -0.91 6.23 35.80
N GLY A 612 -0.19 6.08 34.68
CA GLY A 612 0.70 4.94 34.49
C GLY A 612 1.85 4.90 35.51
N LEU A 613 2.53 6.03 35.73
CA LEU A 613 3.59 6.14 36.76
C LEU A 613 3.06 5.96 38.19
N TRP A 614 1.81 6.37 38.46
CA TRP A 614 1.15 6.14 39.74
C TRP A 614 0.87 4.65 39.96
N ASN A 615 0.35 3.96 38.94
CA ASN A 615 -0.18 2.61 39.07
C ASN A 615 0.86 1.48 38.87
N GLU A 616 1.98 1.74 38.18
CA GLU A 616 3.06 0.75 38.04
C GLU A 616 3.71 0.38 39.39
N GLU A 617 3.77 1.32 40.33
CA GLU A 617 4.46 1.14 41.62
C GLU A 617 3.46 0.95 42.77
N LYS A 618 3.63 -0.14 43.52
CA LYS A 618 2.74 -0.52 44.63
C LYS A 618 3.17 0.07 45.96
N ASP A 619 4.46 0.41 46.14
CA ASP A 619 4.92 1.15 47.32
C ASP A 619 4.69 2.66 47.18
N ASP A 620 4.01 3.27 48.16
CA ASP A 620 3.65 4.69 48.14
C ASP A 620 4.89 5.62 48.13
N THR A 621 5.99 5.20 48.77
CA THR A 621 7.21 6.01 48.87
C THR A 621 7.97 6.01 47.54
N LEU A 622 8.17 4.84 46.94
CA LEU A 622 8.78 4.67 45.63
C LEU A 622 7.94 5.35 44.54
N ARG A 623 6.60 5.25 44.61
CA ARG A 623 5.69 5.93 43.69
C ARG A 623 5.88 7.45 43.71
N ILE A 624 5.91 8.06 44.90
CA ILE A 624 6.14 9.51 45.05
C ILE A 624 7.53 9.91 44.57
N GLN A 625 8.57 9.11 44.84
CA GLN A 625 9.92 9.37 44.32
C GLN A 625 9.98 9.29 42.80
N ARG A 626 9.34 8.28 42.18
CA ARG A 626 9.30 8.10 40.72
C ARG A 626 8.52 9.21 40.04
N LEU A 627 7.35 9.58 40.55
CA LEU A 627 6.57 10.73 40.04
C LEU A 627 7.37 12.04 40.11
N ARG A 628 8.10 12.30 41.21
CA ARG A 628 8.98 13.48 41.31
C ARG A 628 10.06 13.49 40.23
N LYS A 629 10.63 12.34 39.89
CA LYS A 629 11.75 12.16 38.95
C LYS A 629 11.32 12.11 37.47
N GLU A 630 10.19 11.48 37.15
CA GLU A 630 9.80 11.14 35.76
C GLU A 630 8.58 11.94 35.25
N PHE A 631 7.73 12.45 36.16
CA PHE A 631 6.61 13.34 35.82
C PHE A 631 6.92 14.80 36.18
N TYR A 632 7.04 15.13 37.46
CA TYR A 632 7.11 16.53 37.91
C TYR A 632 8.38 17.26 37.45
N PHE A 633 9.54 16.58 37.41
CA PHE A 633 10.78 17.14 36.87
C PHE A 633 10.68 17.50 35.37
N HIS A 634 9.85 16.77 34.61
CA HIS A 634 9.63 16.96 33.17
C HIS A 634 8.27 17.60 32.85
N PHE A 635 7.55 18.14 33.85
CA PHE A 635 6.17 18.60 33.67
C PHE A 635 6.08 19.72 32.63
N GLN A 636 7.00 20.69 32.67
CA GLN A 636 7.05 21.76 31.68
C GLN A 636 7.45 21.24 30.30
N ASP A 637 8.40 20.29 30.22
CA ASP A 637 8.81 19.67 28.95
C ASP A 637 7.61 19.00 28.24
N TYR A 638 6.69 18.38 29.00
CA TYR A 638 5.46 17.79 28.48
C TYR A 638 4.38 18.83 28.14
N VAL A 639 4.27 19.92 28.92
CA VAL A 639 3.34 21.03 28.66
C VAL A 639 3.72 21.79 27.38
N ASP A 640 5.02 21.98 27.13
CA ASP A 640 5.56 22.71 25.98
C ASP A 640 5.55 21.89 24.67
N LEU A 641 5.22 20.59 24.74
CA LEU A 641 5.02 19.77 23.54
C LEU A 641 3.94 20.35 22.63
N ILE A 642 4.21 20.40 21.33
CA ILE A 642 3.25 20.71 20.29
C ILE A 642 3.04 19.52 19.36
N ILE A 643 1.81 19.35 18.86
CA ILE A 643 1.46 18.43 17.79
C ILE A 643 2.18 18.89 16.52
N TRP A 644 3.00 18.01 15.93
CA TRP A 644 3.70 18.25 14.66
C TRP A 644 2.96 17.64 13.47
N LYS A 645 2.37 16.46 13.66
CA LYS A 645 1.84 15.61 12.60
C LYS A 645 0.85 14.59 13.16
N VAL A 646 -0.12 14.20 12.33
CA VAL A 646 -1.08 13.13 12.60
C VAL A 646 -1.09 12.11 11.46
N GLN A 647 -1.60 10.93 11.75
CA GLN A 647 -1.95 9.87 10.82
C GLN A 647 -3.14 9.07 11.38
N PHE A 648 -4.03 8.58 10.53
CA PHE A 648 -4.97 7.52 10.92
C PHE A 648 -4.27 6.16 10.92
N LEU A 649 -4.50 5.35 11.96
CA LEU A 649 -4.20 3.91 11.95
C LEU A 649 -5.43 3.14 11.45
N ASP A 650 -6.61 3.59 11.88
CA ASP A 650 -7.93 3.19 11.41
C ASP A 650 -8.90 4.38 11.58
N ARG A 651 -10.21 4.16 11.39
CA ARG A 651 -11.25 5.20 11.50
C ARG A 651 -11.46 5.76 12.92
N HIS A 652 -10.87 5.15 13.95
CA HIS A 652 -11.06 5.48 15.36
C HIS A 652 -9.74 5.95 16.02
N HIS A 653 -8.59 5.48 15.54
CA HIS A 653 -7.28 5.72 16.16
C HIS A 653 -6.38 6.66 15.36
N LEU A 654 -5.90 7.72 16.01
CA LEU A 654 -4.89 8.64 15.50
C LEU A 654 -3.50 8.33 16.08
N LEU A 655 -2.48 8.32 15.24
CA LEU A 655 -1.07 8.36 15.61
C LEU A 655 -0.59 9.81 15.59
N ILE A 656 -0.43 10.42 16.77
CA ILE A 656 -0.12 11.85 16.93
C ILE A 656 1.36 12.02 17.32
N LYS A 657 2.11 12.82 16.57
CA LYS A 657 3.52 13.16 16.87
C LYS A 657 3.60 14.47 17.65
N PHE A 658 4.38 14.47 18.73
CA PHE A 658 4.65 15.62 19.58
C PHE A 658 6.14 15.97 19.62
N GLY A 659 6.47 17.25 19.80
CA GLY A 659 7.84 17.73 20.08
C GLY A 659 7.91 19.25 20.27
N SER A 660 9.11 19.84 20.28
CA SER A 660 9.28 21.31 20.46
C SER A 660 8.84 22.13 19.24
N VAL A 661 8.60 23.43 19.43
CA VAL A 661 8.24 24.36 18.34
C VAL A 661 9.29 24.36 17.23
N ASP A 662 10.57 24.44 17.58
CA ASP A 662 11.68 24.45 16.61
C ASP A 662 11.64 23.24 15.68
N GLY A 663 11.37 22.05 16.23
CA GLY A 663 11.33 20.81 15.44
C GLY A 663 10.10 20.71 14.53
N GLY A 664 8.98 21.34 14.91
CA GLY A 664 7.76 21.38 14.08
C GLY A 664 7.84 22.34 12.90
N VAL A 665 8.62 23.42 13.03
CA VAL A 665 8.83 24.44 11.99
C VAL A 665 10.10 24.16 11.15
N SER A 666 11.09 23.46 11.71
CA SER A 666 12.34 23.11 11.04
C SER A 666 12.17 22.08 9.92
N ARG A 667 12.89 22.29 8.81
CA ARG A 667 13.01 21.29 7.72
C ARG A 667 13.78 20.02 8.15
N ASN A 668 14.48 20.05 9.28
CA ASN A 668 15.30 18.95 9.79
C ASN A 668 14.78 18.42 11.16
N ALA A 669 13.46 18.21 11.28
CA ALA A 669 12.78 17.75 12.50
C ALA A 669 13.42 16.50 13.14
N ASP A 670 13.95 15.58 12.33
CA ASP A 670 14.49 14.26 12.73
C ASP A 670 15.56 14.31 13.85
N HIS A 671 16.28 15.43 13.99
CA HIS A 671 17.29 15.59 15.03
C HIS A 671 16.72 15.90 16.41
N HIS A 672 15.56 16.56 16.50
CA HIS A 672 14.95 16.98 17.76
C HIS A 672 14.42 15.79 18.57
N PRO A 673 14.21 15.93 19.89
CA PRO A 673 13.38 15.00 20.66
C PRO A 673 11.95 15.03 20.13
N ALA A 674 11.32 13.86 20.06
CA ALA A 674 9.91 13.73 19.67
C ALA A 674 9.29 12.54 20.41
N PHE A 675 7.97 12.59 20.55
CA PHE A 675 7.15 11.54 21.12
C PHE A 675 5.99 11.20 20.16
N VAL A 676 5.39 10.03 20.34
CA VAL A 676 4.30 9.52 19.52
C VAL A 676 3.23 8.95 20.46
N ALA A 677 2.01 9.44 20.35
CA ALA A 677 0.85 8.91 21.06
C ALA A 677 -0.09 8.16 20.11
N VAL A 678 -0.76 7.13 20.61
CA VAL A 678 -2.00 6.62 20.00
C VAL A 678 -3.17 7.22 20.76
N TYR A 679 -4.08 7.88 20.06
CA TYR A 679 -5.28 8.52 20.61
C TYR A 679 -6.53 7.89 20.00
N ASN A 680 -7.45 7.41 20.84
CA ASN A 680 -8.77 6.96 20.40
C ASN A 680 -9.71 8.17 20.35
N MET A 681 -10.27 8.44 19.17
CA MET A 681 -11.15 9.59 18.96
C MET A 681 -12.49 9.43 19.69
N ASP A 682 -13.06 8.23 19.75
CA ASP A 682 -14.40 8.01 20.28
C ASP A 682 -14.43 8.03 21.81
N THR A 683 -13.48 7.38 22.48
CA THR A 683 -13.37 7.43 23.95
C THR A 683 -12.70 8.71 24.44
N THR A 684 -11.95 9.41 23.58
CA THR A 684 -11.12 10.59 23.86
C THR A 684 -9.88 10.32 24.74
N GLU A 685 -9.34 9.10 24.66
CA GLU A 685 -8.26 8.60 25.52
C GLU A 685 -6.94 8.46 24.77
N ILE A 686 -5.83 8.63 25.49
CA ILE A 686 -4.50 8.22 25.03
C ILE A 686 -4.35 6.73 25.37
N VAL A 687 -4.14 5.89 24.35
CA VAL A 687 -4.01 4.44 24.47
C VAL A 687 -2.57 4.04 24.79
N SER A 688 -1.60 4.75 24.24
CA SER A 688 -0.16 4.55 24.49
C SER A 688 0.64 5.81 24.17
N PHE A 689 1.81 5.95 24.80
CA PHE A 689 2.72 7.08 24.60
C PHE A 689 4.18 6.61 24.57
N TYR A 690 4.88 6.87 23.47
CA TYR A 690 6.25 6.40 23.23
C TYR A 690 7.18 7.57 22.94
N GLN A 691 8.42 7.49 23.42
CA GLN A 691 9.52 8.32 22.90
C GLN A 691 9.91 7.83 21.50
N ASN A 692 10.33 8.73 20.60
CA ASN A 692 10.82 8.42 19.24
C ASN A 692 12.20 7.69 19.22
N SER A 693 12.46 6.86 20.22
CA SER A 693 13.64 6.01 20.40
C SER A 693 13.31 4.72 21.18
N ALA A 694 12.02 4.40 21.36
CA ALA A 694 11.57 3.21 22.08
C ALA A 694 11.66 1.94 21.22
N ASP A 695 12.31 0.90 21.74
CA ASP A 695 12.49 -0.38 21.05
C ASP A 695 11.15 -1.12 20.79
N GLU A 696 10.15 -0.93 21.65
CA GLU A 696 8.81 -1.50 21.49
C GLU A 696 8.08 -0.94 20.25
N LEU A 697 8.05 0.38 20.10
CA LEU A 697 7.49 1.04 18.91
C LEU A 697 8.27 0.64 17.64
N TYR A 698 9.58 0.38 17.76
CA TYR A 698 10.37 -0.20 16.67
C TYR A 698 9.98 -1.64 16.32
N LEU A 699 9.69 -2.50 17.31
CA LEU A 699 9.23 -3.87 17.05
C LEU A 699 7.88 -3.87 16.33
N LEU A 700 6.94 -3.03 16.77
CA LEU A 700 5.66 -2.82 16.09
C LEU A 700 5.87 -2.30 14.66
N PHE A 701 6.82 -1.39 14.45
CA PHE A 701 7.19 -0.86 13.13
C PHE A 701 7.84 -1.92 12.21
N GLU A 702 8.77 -2.76 12.70
CA GLU A 702 9.38 -3.84 11.90
C GLU A 702 8.33 -4.89 11.50
N GLN A 703 7.43 -5.24 12.41
CA GLN A 703 6.44 -6.31 12.19
C GLN A 703 5.19 -5.87 11.41
N PHE A 704 4.72 -4.63 11.58
CA PHE A 704 3.44 -4.16 11.04
C PHE A 704 3.56 -2.94 10.11
N CYS A 705 4.75 -2.70 9.53
CA CYS A 705 5.10 -1.54 8.69
C CYS A 705 4.01 -1.12 7.67
N ASP A 706 3.32 -2.07 7.04
CA ASP A 706 2.22 -1.84 6.09
C ASP A 706 1.04 -1.03 6.67
N HIS A 707 0.71 -1.23 7.95
CA HIS A 707 -0.40 -0.52 8.61
C HIS A 707 -0.10 0.98 8.77
N PHE A 708 1.18 1.36 8.83
CA PHE A 708 1.60 2.75 8.79
C PHE A 708 1.63 3.35 7.37
N HIS A 709 1.41 2.54 6.33
CA HIS A 709 1.29 3.02 4.94
C HIS A 709 -0.16 2.97 4.42
N ALA A 710 -1.05 2.22 5.09
CA ALA A 710 -2.44 2.03 4.69
C ALA A 710 -3.24 3.35 4.67
N THR A 711 -3.72 3.71 3.48
CA THR A 711 -4.64 4.83 3.22
C THR A 711 -6.08 4.38 2.95
N SER A 712 -6.33 3.08 2.86
CA SER A 712 -7.67 2.48 2.89
C SER A 712 -7.60 1.04 3.43
N ARG A 713 -8.73 0.53 3.90
CA ARG A 713 -8.85 -0.88 4.36
C ARG A 713 -8.77 -1.91 3.23
N ASN A 714 -9.12 -1.52 2.01
CA ASN A 714 -9.29 -2.40 0.85
C ASN A 714 -8.16 -2.28 -0.19
N SER A 715 -7.13 -1.45 0.07
CA SER A 715 -6.31 -0.90 -1.00
C SER A 715 -5.62 -1.92 -1.90
N MET A 716 -6.06 -1.96 -3.16
CA MET A 716 -5.53 -2.87 -4.17
C MET A 716 -4.06 -2.58 -4.51
N TYR A 717 -3.59 -1.36 -4.24
CA TYR A 717 -2.25 -0.88 -4.59
C TYR A 717 -1.26 -0.87 -3.40
N MET A 718 -1.72 -0.90 -2.14
CA MET A 718 -0.81 -1.06 -0.99
C MET A 718 -0.10 -2.42 -1.00
N ASN A 719 -0.78 -3.47 -1.49
CA ASN A 719 -0.21 -4.80 -1.77
C ASN A 719 0.96 -4.78 -2.80
N PHE A 720 1.21 -3.64 -3.42
CA PHE A 720 2.23 -3.42 -4.45
C PHE A 720 3.38 -2.51 -3.97
N ILE A 721 3.30 -1.94 -2.77
CA ILE A 721 4.41 -1.20 -2.15
C ILE A 721 5.31 -2.18 -1.40
N SER A 722 6.63 -2.15 -1.61
CA SER A 722 7.57 -3.00 -0.84
C SER A 722 7.87 -2.39 0.53
N SER A 723 7.53 -3.11 1.60
CA SER A 723 7.78 -2.72 2.99
C SER A 723 8.60 -3.78 3.73
N HIS A 724 9.06 -3.45 4.94
CA HIS A 724 9.78 -4.41 5.81
C HIS A 724 8.89 -5.57 6.30
N SER A 725 7.57 -5.39 6.37
CA SER A 725 6.64 -6.44 6.80
C SER A 725 6.14 -7.31 5.65
N ASN A 726 6.11 -6.81 4.41
CA ASN A 726 5.65 -7.58 3.24
C ASN A 726 6.77 -8.12 2.32
N ASN A 727 7.98 -7.54 2.34
CA ASN A 727 9.06 -7.90 1.43
C ASN A 727 10.32 -8.38 2.18
N ILE A 728 10.66 -9.67 1.99
CA ILE A 728 11.81 -10.31 2.65
C ILE A 728 13.13 -9.59 2.36
N HIS A 729 13.34 -9.05 1.16
CA HIS A 729 14.59 -8.38 0.80
C HIS A 729 14.69 -6.96 1.39
N ALA A 730 13.57 -6.28 1.59
CA ALA A 730 13.54 -5.03 2.34
C ALA A 730 13.86 -5.30 3.82
N LEU A 731 13.31 -6.38 4.39
CA LEU A 731 13.59 -6.82 5.76
C LEU A 731 15.06 -7.25 5.98
N GLU A 732 15.63 -8.00 5.03
CA GLU A 732 17.06 -8.34 5.00
C GLU A 732 17.95 -7.09 4.94
N GLN A 733 17.58 -6.10 4.12
CA GLN A 733 18.29 -4.83 4.02
C GLN A 733 18.20 -4.03 5.33
N LEU A 734 17.02 -3.95 5.96
CA LEU A 734 16.82 -3.30 7.26
C LEU A 734 17.68 -3.95 8.35
N ARG A 735 17.66 -5.28 8.45
CA ARG A 735 18.46 -6.05 9.42
C ARG A 735 19.95 -5.85 9.17
N SER A 736 20.40 -5.95 7.93
CA SER A 736 21.80 -5.68 7.57
C SER A 736 22.23 -4.22 7.79
N MET A 737 21.30 -3.26 7.90
CA MET A 737 21.57 -1.89 8.35
C MET A 737 21.60 -1.77 9.88
N LYS A 738 20.77 -2.54 10.59
CA LYS A 738 20.76 -2.65 12.06
C LYS A 738 22.05 -3.27 12.59
N ASP A 739 22.50 -4.37 12.00
CA ASP A 739 23.72 -5.10 12.36
C ASP A 739 25.00 -4.27 12.13
N LYS A 740 24.94 -3.30 11.20
CA LYS A 740 26.03 -2.36 10.87
C LYS A 740 25.95 -1.05 11.66
N ALA A 741 24.93 -0.85 12.50
CA ALA A 741 24.77 0.38 13.26
C ALA A 741 25.68 0.38 14.50
N SER A 742 26.47 1.45 14.67
CA SER A 742 27.31 1.65 15.86
C SER A 742 26.53 1.90 17.15
N SER A 743 25.22 2.17 17.06
CA SER A 743 24.33 2.32 18.21
C SER A 743 22.90 1.90 17.83
N PRO A 744 22.33 0.86 18.46
CA PRO A 744 20.94 0.44 18.22
C PRO A 744 19.92 1.56 18.46
N SER A 745 20.09 2.35 19.53
CA SER A 745 19.19 3.47 19.85
C SER A 745 19.21 4.59 18.78
N GLN A 746 20.39 4.90 18.20
CA GLN A 746 20.46 5.85 17.09
C GLN A 746 19.84 5.29 15.80
N PHE A 747 19.99 3.99 15.55
CA PHE A 747 19.30 3.31 14.44
C PHE A 747 17.78 3.36 14.61
N VAL A 748 17.28 3.01 15.79
CA VAL A 748 15.84 3.07 16.14
C VAL A 748 15.31 4.49 15.97
N LYS A 749 15.97 5.52 16.53
CA LYS A 749 15.57 6.92 16.34
C LYS A 749 15.54 7.30 14.85
N LYS A 750 16.52 6.86 14.05
CA LYS A 750 16.57 7.15 12.61
C LYS A 750 15.41 6.49 11.85
N MET A 751 15.02 5.26 12.19
CA MET A 751 13.89 4.59 11.54
C MET A 751 12.55 5.25 11.93
N LEU A 752 12.33 5.44 13.24
CA LEU A 752 11.07 5.98 13.76
C LEU A 752 10.88 7.48 13.49
N ALA A 753 11.95 8.25 13.22
CA ALA A 753 11.86 9.65 12.79
C ALA A 753 10.90 9.85 11.61
N SER A 754 10.78 8.86 10.71
CA SER A 754 9.88 8.88 9.56
C SER A 754 8.38 8.74 9.91
N LEU A 755 8.04 8.28 11.12
CA LEU A 755 6.66 8.18 11.59
C LEU A 755 6.17 9.52 12.16
N PRO A 756 4.86 9.85 12.03
CA PRO A 756 3.90 9.24 11.12
C PRO A 756 4.28 9.48 9.65
N PHE A 757 3.97 8.53 8.76
CA PHE A 757 4.35 8.63 7.35
C PHE A 757 3.56 9.74 6.62
N SER A 758 4.08 10.23 5.50
CA SER A 758 3.34 11.17 4.64
C SER A 758 2.36 10.39 3.76
N CYS A 759 1.10 10.80 3.79
CA CYS A 759 0.02 10.13 3.07
C CYS A 759 0.29 10.10 1.55
N GLN A 760 0.12 8.94 0.93
CA GLN A 760 0.30 8.68 -0.52
C GLN A 760 1.67 9.07 -1.12
N SER A 761 2.72 9.10 -0.28
CA SER A 761 4.08 9.53 -0.66
C SER A 761 4.95 8.46 -1.34
N GLN A 762 4.41 7.28 -1.65
CA GLN A 762 5.13 6.18 -2.29
C GLN A 762 4.42 5.73 -3.57
N SER A 763 5.20 5.36 -4.59
CA SER A 763 4.70 4.80 -5.85
C SER A 763 4.49 3.28 -5.73
N PRO A 764 3.31 2.74 -6.10
CA PRO A 764 3.07 1.29 -6.16
C PRO A 764 3.62 0.64 -7.45
N SER A 765 4.44 1.36 -8.23
CA SER A 765 4.95 0.87 -9.51
C SER A 765 5.80 -0.40 -9.36
N PRO A 766 5.59 -1.44 -10.19
CA PRO A 766 6.28 -2.73 -10.07
C PRO A 766 7.79 -2.67 -10.22
N TYR A 767 8.34 -1.62 -10.83
CA TYR A 767 9.79 -1.43 -10.94
C TYR A 767 10.45 -1.12 -9.59
N PHE A 768 9.68 -0.66 -8.60
CA PHE A 768 10.12 -0.49 -7.22
C PHE A 768 9.88 -1.73 -6.33
N ASP A 769 9.32 -2.82 -6.88
CA ASP A 769 9.17 -4.07 -6.13
C ASP A 769 10.54 -4.71 -5.87
N GLN A 770 10.97 -4.70 -4.60
CA GLN A 770 12.26 -5.24 -4.20
C GLN A 770 12.34 -6.77 -4.29
N SER A 771 11.23 -7.47 -4.58
CA SER A 771 11.18 -8.92 -4.89
C SER A 771 11.41 -9.23 -6.36
N LEU A 772 11.14 -8.28 -7.26
CA LEU A 772 11.41 -8.39 -8.70
C LEU A 772 12.81 -7.85 -9.01
N PHE A 773 13.12 -6.66 -8.50
CA PHE A 773 14.29 -5.87 -8.90
C PHE A 773 15.24 -5.53 -7.75
N ARG A 774 16.49 -5.30 -8.12
CA ARG A 774 17.55 -4.69 -7.32
C ARG A 774 18.05 -3.44 -8.06
N PHE A 775 17.99 -2.31 -7.37
CA PHE A 775 18.43 -0.98 -7.79
C PHE A 775 19.14 -0.29 -6.60
N ASP A 776 19.72 0.90 -6.80
CA ASP A 776 20.33 1.69 -5.71
C ASP A 776 19.33 2.70 -5.14
N ASP A 777 18.80 2.40 -3.94
CA ASP A 777 17.82 3.23 -3.22
C ASP A 777 18.35 4.63 -2.83
N LYS A 778 19.66 4.90 -2.98
CA LYS A 778 20.22 6.26 -2.87
C LYS A 778 19.89 7.12 -4.08
N LEU A 779 19.89 6.52 -5.28
CA LEU A 779 19.75 7.22 -6.57
C LEU A 779 18.28 7.33 -7.01
N ILE A 780 17.49 6.30 -6.73
CA ILE A 780 16.08 6.21 -7.11
C ILE A 780 15.30 5.47 -6.02
N SER A 781 14.04 5.80 -5.77
CA SER A 781 13.28 5.16 -4.69
C SER A 781 11.79 5.26 -4.95
N ALA A 782 11.00 4.38 -4.32
CA ALA A 782 9.54 4.42 -4.37
C ALA A 782 8.98 5.70 -3.75
N THR A 783 9.69 6.29 -2.78
CA THR A 783 9.25 7.51 -2.10
C THR A 783 9.46 8.73 -2.99
N ASP A 784 8.40 9.50 -3.18
CA ASP A 784 8.30 10.76 -3.92
C ASP A 784 9.18 11.86 -3.27
N ARG A 785 10.48 11.83 -3.60
CA ARG A 785 11.50 12.81 -3.19
C ARG A 785 12.54 12.99 -4.29
N HIS A 786 12.88 14.24 -4.54
CA HIS A 786 14.02 14.63 -5.37
C HIS A 786 15.34 13.99 -4.90
N ARG A 787 16.18 13.55 -5.86
CA ARG A 787 17.50 12.96 -5.65
C ARG A 787 18.58 13.76 -6.37
N GLN A 788 19.84 13.60 -5.96
CA GLN A 788 20.97 14.18 -6.69
C GLN A 788 21.14 13.42 -8.01
N SER A 789 21.25 14.16 -9.12
CA SER A 789 21.42 13.54 -10.44
C SER A 789 22.78 12.84 -10.56
N THR A 790 22.82 11.71 -11.27
CA THR A 790 24.06 11.00 -11.61
C THR A 790 24.25 10.89 -13.11
N ASP A 791 25.47 11.09 -13.59
CA ASP A 791 25.84 10.84 -15.00
C ASP A 791 25.91 9.34 -15.34
N HIS A 792 25.98 8.48 -14.32
CA HIS A 792 25.93 7.03 -14.47
C HIS A 792 24.48 6.52 -14.56
N PRO A 793 24.20 5.51 -15.42
CA PRO A 793 22.87 4.92 -15.54
C PRO A 793 22.52 4.07 -14.31
N ILE A 794 21.31 4.30 -13.80
CA ILE A 794 20.69 3.55 -12.70
C ILE A 794 20.27 2.19 -13.25
N LYS A 795 20.75 1.10 -12.63
CA LYS A 795 20.58 -0.28 -13.12
C LYS A 795 19.43 -0.98 -12.39
N PHE A 796 18.55 -1.62 -13.15
CA PHE A 796 17.51 -2.52 -12.63
C PHE A 796 17.86 -3.96 -12.97
N ILE A 797 18.26 -4.73 -11.95
CA ILE A 797 18.78 -6.09 -12.05
C ILE A 797 17.74 -7.05 -11.45
N LEU A 798 17.51 -8.22 -12.04
CA LEU A 798 16.60 -9.21 -11.46
C LEU A 798 17.09 -9.70 -10.08
N ARG A 799 16.13 -9.94 -9.19
CA ARG A 799 16.35 -10.66 -7.91
C ARG A 799 16.45 -12.17 -8.07
N ARG A 800 15.95 -12.73 -9.17
CA ARG A 800 16.00 -14.17 -9.47
C ARG A 800 17.23 -14.49 -10.35
N TYR A 801 17.79 -15.69 -10.20
CA TYR A 801 18.90 -16.18 -11.01
C TYR A 801 18.53 -16.14 -12.51
N PRO A 802 19.42 -15.73 -13.44
CA PRO A 802 20.86 -15.48 -13.28
C PRO A 802 21.25 -14.06 -12.82
N TYR A 803 20.34 -13.31 -12.16
CA TYR A 803 20.57 -11.92 -11.73
C TYR A 803 20.93 -10.99 -12.90
N SER A 804 20.26 -11.16 -14.04
CA SER A 804 20.53 -10.38 -15.25
C SER A 804 20.08 -8.93 -15.11
N LEU A 805 20.82 -8.03 -15.76
CA LEU A 805 20.45 -6.63 -15.93
C LEU A 805 19.31 -6.54 -16.94
N LYS A 806 18.12 -6.09 -16.52
CA LYS A 806 16.93 -6.03 -17.38
C LYS A 806 16.77 -4.70 -18.09
N PHE A 807 16.98 -3.58 -17.38
CA PHE A 807 16.97 -2.26 -17.99
C PHE A 807 17.84 -1.25 -17.22
N LYS A 808 17.99 -0.06 -17.79
CA LYS A 808 18.73 1.07 -17.23
C LYS A 808 17.90 2.33 -17.38
N ILE A 809 17.98 3.24 -16.42
CA ILE A 809 17.51 4.62 -16.59
C ILE A 809 18.72 5.55 -16.46
N LYS A 810 18.97 6.38 -17.48
CA LYS A 810 19.96 7.45 -17.45
C LYS A 810 19.21 8.79 -17.45
N PRO A 811 19.38 9.66 -16.44
CA PRO A 811 18.63 10.93 -16.38
C PRO A 811 19.25 12.04 -17.26
N GLY A 812 20.47 11.87 -17.76
CA GLY A 812 21.14 12.81 -18.66
C GLY A 812 21.67 12.14 -19.93
N PRO A 813 21.99 12.91 -20.99
CA PRO A 813 22.27 12.38 -22.33
C PRO A 813 23.49 11.46 -22.40
N GLU A 814 23.50 10.57 -23.40
CA GLU A 814 24.50 9.49 -23.58
C GLU A 814 25.95 9.99 -23.51
N ALA A 815 26.27 11.07 -24.23
CA ALA A 815 27.61 11.67 -24.36
C ALA A 815 28.18 12.31 -23.07
N GLY A 816 27.37 12.53 -22.03
CA GLY A 816 27.77 13.16 -20.78
C GLY A 816 27.73 14.70 -20.79
N SER A 817 27.68 15.30 -19.61
CA SER A 817 27.63 16.76 -19.43
C SER A 817 29.04 17.34 -19.47
N MET A 818 29.38 18.13 -20.51
CA MET A 818 30.68 18.85 -20.55
C MET A 818 30.77 19.93 -19.45
N ASP A 819 29.64 20.45 -18.97
CA ASP A 819 29.59 21.29 -17.79
C ASP A 819 29.28 20.43 -16.54
N GLY A 820 30.32 20.19 -15.74
CA GLY A 820 30.26 19.47 -14.47
C GLY A 820 30.10 20.37 -13.23
N ARG A 821 29.79 21.66 -13.38
CA ARG A 821 29.77 22.62 -12.25
C ARG A 821 28.40 22.83 -11.61
N ALA A 822 27.31 22.57 -12.33
CA ALA A 822 25.95 22.72 -11.82
C ALA A 822 25.46 21.46 -11.09
N LYS A 823 25.09 21.59 -9.80
CA LYS A 823 24.40 20.52 -9.05
C LYS A 823 23.00 20.32 -9.63
N LYS A 824 22.82 19.28 -10.46
CA LYS A 824 21.53 18.87 -11.02
C LYS A 824 20.75 18.00 -10.04
N ILE A 825 19.45 18.20 -9.98
CA ILE A 825 18.49 17.40 -9.20
C ILE A 825 17.61 16.61 -10.16
N SER A 826 17.24 15.38 -9.81
CA SER A 826 16.32 14.55 -10.58
C SER A 826 15.13 14.08 -9.74
N SER A 827 13.94 14.09 -10.33
CA SER A 827 12.80 13.28 -9.90
C SER A 827 12.48 12.22 -10.95
N PHE A 828 11.87 11.12 -10.51
CA PHE A 828 11.53 9.98 -11.35
C PHE A 828 10.08 9.60 -11.12
N LEU A 829 9.25 9.69 -12.16
CA LEU A 829 7.83 9.36 -12.10
C LEU A 829 7.58 8.10 -12.92
N PHE A 830 7.43 6.95 -12.25
CA PHE A 830 7.03 5.70 -12.91
C PHE A 830 5.51 5.56 -12.91
N HIS A 831 4.97 5.13 -14.04
CA HIS A 831 3.58 4.70 -14.13
C HIS A 831 3.37 3.41 -13.31
N PRO A 832 2.22 3.23 -12.64
CA PRO A 832 1.96 2.02 -11.84
C PRO A 832 1.59 0.76 -12.65
N ILE A 833 1.42 0.86 -13.97
CA ILE A 833 0.87 -0.20 -14.84
C ILE A 833 1.58 -0.24 -16.19
N LEU A 834 1.77 0.90 -16.87
CA LEU A 834 2.48 0.91 -18.15
C LEU A 834 4.01 0.83 -17.92
N PRO A 835 4.79 0.17 -18.80
CA PRO A 835 6.24 0.35 -18.90
C PRO A 835 6.57 1.74 -19.44
N LEU A 836 6.33 2.75 -18.60
CA LEU A 836 6.50 4.17 -18.86
C LEU A 836 7.01 4.85 -17.59
N ALA A 837 8.07 5.65 -17.74
CA ALA A 837 8.59 6.49 -16.68
C ALA A 837 9.14 7.80 -17.23
N LEU A 838 9.02 8.88 -16.48
CA LEU A 838 9.67 10.16 -16.76
C LEU A 838 10.87 10.32 -15.82
N SER A 839 12.01 10.79 -16.34
CA SER A 839 13.00 11.46 -15.50
C SER A 839 12.97 12.97 -15.80
N VAL A 840 12.90 13.77 -14.74
CA VAL A 840 12.82 15.23 -14.83
C VAL A 840 14.06 15.81 -14.13
N GLN A 841 14.97 16.41 -14.90
CA GLN A 841 16.13 17.10 -14.38
C GLN A 841 15.82 18.59 -14.16
N GLN A 842 16.21 19.11 -13.00
CA GLN A 842 16.15 20.52 -12.68
C GLN A 842 17.56 21.04 -12.36
N THR A 843 17.96 22.12 -13.02
CA THR A 843 19.14 22.91 -12.66
C THR A 843 18.74 24.01 -11.67
N LEU A 844 19.65 24.40 -10.79
CA LEU A 844 19.40 25.43 -9.76
C LEU A 844 19.32 26.87 -10.32
N PHE A 845 19.39 27.05 -11.65
CA PHE A 845 19.58 28.34 -12.32
C PHE A 845 18.55 28.60 -13.44
N LEU A 846 17.26 28.61 -13.09
CA LEU A 846 16.12 29.17 -13.87
C LEU A 846 15.83 28.63 -15.29
N GLN A 847 16.65 27.74 -15.83
CA GLN A 847 16.40 27.03 -17.09
C GLN A 847 15.15 26.14 -17.01
N PRO A 848 14.46 25.86 -18.13
CA PRO A 848 13.38 24.87 -18.16
C PRO A 848 13.91 23.49 -17.74
N SER A 849 13.05 22.67 -17.13
CA SER A 849 13.42 21.31 -16.73
C SER A 849 13.58 20.40 -17.93
N VAL A 850 14.70 19.67 -18.01
CA VAL A 850 14.90 18.65 -19.05
C VAL A 850 14.11 17.40 -18.68
N VAL A 851 13.21 16.98 -19.56
CA VAL A 851 12.40 15.77 -19.39
C VAL A 851 12.85 14.69 -20.36
N ASN A 852 13.05 13.47 -19.87
CA ASN A 852 13.25 12.27 -20.69
C ASN A 852 12.11 11.30 -20.44
N ILE A 853 11.65 10.63 -21.50
CA ILE A 853 10.60 9.60 -21.42
C ILE A 853 11.22 8.23 -21.67
N HIS A 854 11.19 7.38 -20.66
CA HIS A 854 11.63 5.99 -20.71
C HIS A 854 10.40 5.09 -20.93
N PHE A 855 10.39 4.29 -21.99
CA PHE A 855 9.23 3.48 -22.34
C PHE A 855 9.62 2.14 -22.99
N ARG A 856 8.70 1.17 -23.06
CA ARG A 856 8.91 -0.04 -23.88
C ARG A 856 8.62 0.28 -25.35
N ARG A 857 9.63 0.14 -26.21
CA ARG A 857 9.46 0.19 -27.66
C ARG A 857 8.52 -0.92 -28.15
#